data_AF-A0A7Z8ZW81-F1
#
_entry.id   AF-A0A7Z8ZW81-F1
#
_cell.length_a   1.000
_cell.length_b   1.000
_cell.length_c   1.000
_cell.angle_alpha   90.00
_cell.angle_beta   90.00
_cell.angle_gamma   90.00
#
_symmetry.space_group_name_H-M   'P 1'
#
loop_
_entity.id
_entity.type
_entity.pdbx_description
1 polymer ?
#
loop_
_entity_poly.entity_id
_entity_poly.type
_entity_poly.pdbx_seq_one_letter_code
_entity_poly.pdbx_strand_id
1 'polypeptide(L)'
;MKQMETKGYGYFRKTKAHGLVCGIALAGALTLSTTTFADEATTLNPATNLTTLQTPPTADQTQLAHQAGHQSGELVSDVSNTEWDNAVTTAQEAGVTVKQSDKVTHDSLSSAQADLEKQTKAVTEATTKQEANTTAINQAVSENKAIDQANHDEKARVDALNTKGEADTKAKNEAGQAQVDAQNKQAQEAADAMNAQLKADYEAKLTEIKQIESENEAIRQRNQQASQATHQANQAAQAAYQEKLAEIERIKAENATIRDRNAKAQQEAERQNQALQAAYEAKLAEIKQIEADNEAIRQSNQAAQAGSDSTNEQRQKEYEAKLAAYNQAVQAKAEAEKKLLNQVDFSIEAKANGVDNTKYGNSIMTATTQSDGSFVFKHDMIDGQKTIGYGKLTGKVNHHYVANKDGSITAVIDSVTFNTYEYENVAKNSAVNKNIVFRIVSINGDEIYSKPHDGETTFKESLNKTITLNKEFTLQPHTSTPNIQLFQLHDDWIYNTHGSALVAYKNNNDAVPNIVIPSKPVPPTPGKVTPTPEKPVPPTPVKPEAVKPVLEQEKPVPEAPQKPTDDVPNLEKEKPVPPTPVEPEAIKPDLKSFTPEIYNPIKPVVKPHVTVPEKVVYEVMVHPVQVKQTPTNVKSVTNSDQVNIDGQLVPKGSTVTWELVNAALKAGRQDITSYELTDPLPDGFELDVTATQTLSPDWVITTDEAGKVSLKASQTLLDDLNAKRDQDVEVPKVSLVGRLVNDAGTYHNTFKTVVTTPTGSYTVTSNTPVIYTPGNDPKTPRNPGGDNPTPHDNLIQPTKTIVDDKGQSIDGKSVLPNSTLTYVAKQDFDQYKGMTAAKESVMKGFIYVDDYKDEAIDGHSLVVNSIKAANGDDVTNLLEMRHVLSQDTLDDKLKALIKASGISPVGEFYMWVAKDPAAFYKAYVQKGLDITYNLSFKLKQEFKKGDITNQTYQLDMGNGYYGNVVVNHLPKLTVHKDVLDKEGGQSINAGTVKVGDEVTYRLEGWVVPTNRSYDLFEYKFVDQLQQTHDLYLKDSVVAKVDITLSDGTVIAKGSNLAQYTETVYNKETGQYELAFKQDFLAKVVRSSEFGADAFVVVKRIKAGDVYNTADFFVNGNKVKTETVVTHTPENPRPVTPQKATPKAPALPSTGEQGGSVLTVLGAALLSLLGLVGLKKRQQ
;
A
#
# COMPACT_ATOMS: atom_id res chain seq x y z
N MET A 1 18.94 69.38 -54.95
CA MET A 1 20.07 70.33 -54.87
C MET A 1 20.86 70.06 -53.57
N LYS A 2 22.03 70.67 -53.38
CA LYS A 2 22.87 70.45 -52.18
C LYS A 2 22.43 71.30 -50.98
N GLN A 3 22.47 70.70 -49.79
CA GLN A 3 22.87 71.27 -48.48
C GLN A 3 23.09 70.05 -47.57
N MET A 4 24.30 69.59 -47.20
CA MET A 4 25.45 70.26 -46.57
C MET A 4 25.12 70.92 -45.22
N GLU A 5 25.33 70.17 -44.14
CA GLU A 5 26.16 70.67 -43.03
C GLU A 5 26.98 69.52 -42.41
N THR A 6 28.17 69.83 -41.89
CA THR A 6 29.14 68.85 -41.37
C THR A 6 29.84 69.38 -40.13
N LYS A 7 29.93 68.58 -39.07
CA LYS A 7 30.86 68.77 -37.95
C LYS A 7 31.49 67.43 -37.55
N GLY A 8 32.70 67.48 -37.01
CA GLY A 8 33.48 66.32 -36.60
C GLY A 8 34.62 66.74 -35.67
N TYR A 9 35.72 66.00 -35.72
CA TYR A 9 36.91 66.09 -34.86
C TYR A 9 36.71 65.60 -33.41
N GLY A 10 37.62 64.72 -33.00
CA GLY A 10 37.96 64.49 -31.60
C GLY A 10 39.48 64.51 -31.44
N TYR A 11 39.98 64.79 -30.23
CA TYR A 11 41.37 64.52 -29.87
C TYR A 11 41.54 64.31 -28.36
N PHE A 12 42.56 63.55 -27.97
CA PHE A 12 42.80 63.13 -26.58
C PHE A 12 43.54 64.16 -25.72
N ARG A 13 43.30 64.12 -24.40
CA ARG A 13 44.36 64.14 -23.36
C ARG A 13 43.90 63.50 -22.05
N LYS A 14 44.84 62.98 -21.25
CA LYS A 14 44.64 62.24 -19.98
C LYS A 14 44.95 63.13 -18.78
N THR A 15 44.44 62.78 -17.57
CA THR A 15 45.29 62.41 -16.41
C THR A 15 44.52 61.91 -15.16
N LYS A 16 44.91 60.72 -14.68
CA LYS A 16 45.12 60.26 -13.28
C LYS A 16 44.08 60.53 -12.16
N ALA A 17 43.55 59.42 -11.61
CA ALA A 17 43.62 59.08 -10.17
C ALA A 17 43.55 57.54 -9.98
N HIS A 18 44.01 57.05 -8.82
CA HIS A 18 44.24 55.66 -8.32
C HIS A 18 43.09 54.61 -8.54
N GLY A 19 43.29 53.28 -8.47
CA GLY A 19 44.52 52.44 -8.40
C GLY A 19 44.36 51.10 -7.62
N LEU A 20 44.70 49.95 -8.24
CA LEU A 20 44.75 48.55 -7.70
C LEU A 20 43.41 47.96 -7.15
N VAL A 21 43.28 46.67 -6.77
CA VAL A 21 43.56 45.34 -7.39
C VAL A 21 43.04 44.25 -6.43
N CYS A 22 42.42 43.17 -6.95
CA CYS A 22 42.10 41.86 -6.32
C CYS A 22 41.53 41.76 -4.88
N GLY A 23 40.45 40.97 -4.73
CA GLY A 23 40.42 39.95 -3.66
C GLY A 23 39.11 39.68 -2.89
N ILE A 24 38.72 38.40 -2.87
CA ILE A 24 38.17 37.64 -1.73
C ILE A 24 36.69 37.85 -1.31
N ALA A 25 36.01 36.71 -1.15
CA ALA A 25 34.81 36.37 -0.35
C ALA A 25 33.62 37.34 -0.25
N LEU A 26 32.43 36.82 -0.62
CA LEU A 26 31.16 37.17 0.01
C LEU A 26 30.80 36.07 1.02
N ALA A 27 30.81 36.39 2.31
CA ALA A 27 30.38 35.50 3.38
C ALA A 27 29.68 36.31 4.48
N GLY A 28 28.51 35.81 4.93
CA GLY A 28 27.91 36.19 6.20
C GLY A 28 26.68 37.10 6.17
N ALA A 29 25.64 36.64 6.88
CA ALA A 29 24.59 37.41 7.56
C ALA A 29 23.45 38.06 6.74
N LEU A 30 22.44 37.24 6.44
CA LEU A 30 21.03 37.63 6.61
C LEU A 30 20.36 36.62 7.56
N THR A 31 19.65 37.11 8.57
CA THR A 31 19.30 36.33 9.77
C THR A 31 17.87 35.78 9.75
N LEU A 32 17.76 34.46 9.90
CA LEU A 32 16.67 33.71 10.56
C LEU A 32 15.32 34.42 10.74
N SER A 33 14.34 34.04 9.90
CA SER A 33 12.93 34.01 10.28
C SER A 33 12.36 32.63 9.92
N THR A 34 12.16 31.78 10.93
CA THR A 34 11.68 30.40 10.75
C THR A 34 10.15 30.37 10.63
N THR A 35 9.64 30.05 9.45
CA THR A 35 8.23 29.70 9.23
C THR A 35 8.14 28.40 8.48
N THR A 36 7.68 27.36 9.19
CA THR A 36 6.90 26.19 8.70
C THR A 36 7.17 25.69 7.28
N PHE A 37 7.61 24.44 7.18
CA PHE A 37 7.48 23.63 5.96
C PHE A 37 6.05 23.73 5.39
N ALA A 38 5.93 23.76 4.08
CA ALA A 38 4.65 23.51 3.44
C ALA A 38 4.24 22.06 3.77
N ASP A 39 3.04 21.88 4.28
CA ASP A 39 2.50 20.54 4.54
C ASP A 39 2.24 19.88 3.18
N GLU A 40 3.00 18.84 2.87
CA GLU A 40 2.95 18.21 1.56
C GLU A 40 1.63 17.43 1.47
N ALA A 41 0.70 17.94 0.65
CA ALA A 41 -0.63 17.38 0.49
C ALA A 41 -0.56 16.02 -0.22
N THR A 42 -0.18 15.00 0.55
CA THR A 42 0.04 13.63 0.10
C THR A 42 -1.17 13.11 -0.65
N THR A 43 -1.02 12.97 -1.97
CA THR A 43 -1.99 12.28 -2.81
C THR A 43 -1.98 10.82 -2.44
N LEU A 44 -2.89 10.44 -1.54
CA LEU A 44 -3.12 9.06 -1.10
C LEU A 44 -3.07 8.12 -2.30
N ASN A 45 -2.23 7.09 -2.23
CA ASN A 45 -2.19 6.05 -3.23
C ASN A 45 -3.56 5.37 -3.27
N PRO A 46 -4.18 5.14 -4.45
CA PRO A 46 -5.44 4.43 -4.52
C PRO A 46 -5.35 2.95 -4.10
N ALA A 47 -4.13 2.36 -4.06
CA ALA A 47 -3.89 1.13 -3.33
C ALA A 47 -3.88 1.43 -1.81
N THR A 48 -4.92 0.96 -1.12
CA THR A 48 -5.34 1.32 0.25
C THR A 48 -4.34 1.03 1.39
N ASN A 49 -3.14 0.54 1.10
CA ASN A 49 -2.11 0.16 2.08
C ASN A 49 -0.72 0.78 1.82
N LEU A 50 -0.56 1.62 0.80
CA LEU A 50 0.67 2.38 0.58
C LEU A 50 0.39 3.88 0.60
N THR A 51 1.33 4.68 1.12
CA THR A 51 1.19 6.13 1.22
C THR A 51 1.97 6.88 0.15
N THR A 52 2.88 6.21 -0.55
CA THR A 52 3.72 6.79 -1.60
C THR A 52 3.15 6.50 -2.98
N LEU A 53 2.82 7.58 -3.70
CA LEU A 53 2.78 7.55 -5.16
C LEU A 53 4.22 7.41 -5.68
N GLN A 54 4.42 6.92 -6.90
CA GLN A 54 5.71 7.11 -7.60
C GLN A 54 5.89 8.62 -7.85
N THR A 55 7.08 9.16 -7.61
CA THR A 55 7.35 10.58 -7.87
C THR A 55 7.43 10.87 -9.38
N PRO A 56 7.16 12.11 -9.83
CA PRO A 56 7.34 12.49 -11.22
C PRO A 56 8.81 12.31 -11.66
N PRO A 57 9.07 12.00 -12.95
CA PRO A 57 10.42 11.81 -13.46
C PRO A 57 11.32 13.01 -13.19
N THR A 58 12.58 12.73 -12.81
CA THR A 58 13.59 13.75 -12.59
C THR A 58 13.90 14.54 -13.87
N ALA A 59 14.48 15.72 -13.71
CA ALA A 59 14.95 16.53 -14.83
C ALA A 59 15.97 15.78 -15.71
N ASP A 60 16.89 15.02 -15.08
CA ASP A 60 17.89 14.19 -15.76
C ASP A 60 17.24 13.09 -16.62
N GLN A 61 16.25 12.37 -16.08
CA GLN A 61 15.50 11.35 -16.83
C GLN A 61 14.75 11.96 -18.02
N THR A 62 14.03 13.05 -17.78
CA THR A 62 13.25 13.74 -18.81
C THR A 62 14.16 14.29 -19.92
N GLN A 63 15.29 14.89 -19.55
CA GLN A 63 16.28 15.41 -20.50
C GLN A 63 16.95 14.28 -21.30
N LEU A 64 17.24 13.14 -20.67
CA LEU A 64 17.87 12.00 -21.34
C LEU A 64 16.89 11.27 -22.27
N ALA A 65 15.63 11.11 -21.88
CA ALA A 65 14.59 10.55 -22.73
C ALA A 65 14.31 11.44 -23.96
N HIS A 66 14.31 12.77 -23.81
CA HIS A 66 14.25 13.69 -24.96
C HIS A 66 15.49 13.61 -25.87
N GLN A 67 16.61 13.08 -25.37
CA GLN A 67 17.82 12.79 -26.16
C GLN A 67 17.83 11.37 -26.74
N ALA A 68 16.74 10.59 -26.65
CA ALA A 68 16.71 9.23 -27.18
C ALA A 68 17.16 9.18 -28.65
N GLY A 69 18.02 8.19 -28.97
CA GLY A 69 18.62 8.02 -30.30
C GLY A 69 19.61 9.11 -30.74
N HIS A 70 19.86 10.17 -29.95
CA HIS A 70 20.79 11.23 -30.33
C HIS A 70 22.25 10.78 -30.25
N GLN A 71 23.05 11.27 -31.21
CA GLN A 71 24.50 11.07 -31.29
C GLN A 71 25.20 12.43 -31.29
N SER A 72 26.39 12.51 -30.68
CA SER A 72 27.19 13.75 -30.63
C SER A 72 28.69 13.45 -30.51
N GLY A 73 29.52 14.29 -31.12
CA GLY A 73 30.94 13.99 -31.35
C GLY A 73 31.15 12.91 -32.42
N GLU A 74 32.40 12.55 -32.69
CA GLU A 74 32.76 11.54 -33.70
C GLU A 74 33.96 10.71 -33.20
N LEU A 75 33.95 9.40 -33.44
CA LEU A 75 35.14 8.57 -33.27
C LEU A 75 35.89 8.50 -34.61
N VAL A 76 36.90 9.35 -34.77
CA VAL A 76 37.74 9.43 -35.98
C VAL A 76 39.18 8.97 -35.72
N SER A 77 39.77 8.27 -36.68
CA SER A 77 41.13 7.72 -36.57
C SER A 77 41.88 7.78 -37.90
N ASP A 78 43.05 8.41 -37.88
CA ASP A 78 43.95 8.46 -39.03
C ASP A 78 44.50 7.05 -39.34
N VAL A 79 44.54 6.69 -40.62
CA VAL A 79 45.15 5.43 -41.08
C VAL A 79 46.53 5.75 -41.66
N SER A 80 47.58 5.28 -40.99
CA SER A 80 48.94 5.30 -41.53
C SER A 80 49.18 4.12 -42.47
N ASN A 81 50.01 4.32 -43.48
CA ASN A 81 50.49 3.25 -44.35
C ASN A 81 51.93 3.53 -44.80
N THR A 82 52.88 2.84 -44.18
CA THR A 82 54.31 2.99 -44.44
C THR A 82 54.69 2.78 -45.91
N GLU A 83 53.95 1.98 -46.68
CA GLU A 83 54.20 1.79 -48.12
C GLU A 83 53.80 3.02 -48.94
N TRP A 84 52.71 3.68 -48.55
CA TRP A 84 52.27 4.97 -49.14
C TRP A 84 53.25 6.09 -48.77
N ASP A 85 53.64 6.20 -47.48
CA ASP A 85 54.61 7.19 -46.99
C ASP A 85 55.96 7.05 -47.73
N ASN A 86 56.44 5.82 -47.89
CA ASN A 86 57.67 5.53 -48.64
C ASN A 86 57.52 5.85 -50.13
N ALA A 87 56.42 5.45 -50.79
CA ALA A 87 56.20 5.71 -52.20
C ALA A 87 56.12 7.21 -52.52
N VAL A 88 55.45 8.00 -51.66
CA VAL A 88 55.42 9.47 -51.75
C VAL A 88 56.82 10.07 -51.62
N THR A 89 57.63 9.56 -50.68
CA THR A 89 59.02 10.01 -50.48
C THR A 89 59.87 9.73 -51.73
N THR A 90 59.87 8.49 -52.23
CA THR A 90 60.63 8.12 -53.44
C THR A 90 60.17 8.87 -54.69
N ALA A 91 58.88 9.19 -54.83
CA ALA A 91 58.37 10.02 -55.92
C ALA A 91 58.95 11.44 -55.89
N GLN A 92 59.03 12.05 -54.71
CA GLN A 92 59.62 13.38 -54.54
C GLN A 92 61.12 13.37 -54.84
N GLU A 93 61.85 12.33 -54.42
CA GLU A 93 63.29 12.15 -54.75
C GLU A 93 63.53 11.97 -56.26
N ALA A 94 62.63 11.27 -56.96
CA ALA A 94 62.65 11.14 -58.42
C ALA A 94 62.22 12.41 -59.17
N GLY A 95 61.79 13.47 -58.46
CA GLY A 95 61.41 14.76 -59.04
C GLY A 95 59.94 14.86 -59.48
N VAL A 96 59.06 13.95 -59.03
CA VAL A 96 57.60 14.07 -59.22
C VAL A 96 57.06 15.17 -58.32
N THR A 97 56.18 16.02 -58.85
CA THR A 97 55.46 17.01 -58.05
C THR A 97 54.28 16.34 -57.34
N VAL A 98 54.47 15.95 -56.08
CA VAL A 98 53.38 15.45 -55.23
C VAL A 98 52.64 16.64 -54.59
N LYS A 99 51.33 16.74 -54.81
CA LYS A 99 50.45 17.71 -54.14
C LYS A 99 49.49 16.99 -53.20
N GLN A 100 49.32 17.53 -51.99
CA GLN A 100 48.37 16.99 -51.01
C GLN A 100 47.07 17.81 -51.01
N SER A 101 45.94 17.11 -50.98
CA SER A 101 44.59 17.68 -50.81
C SER A 101 44.03 17.36 -49.41
N ASP A 102 42.81 17.84 -49.13
CA ASP A 102 42.14 17.64 -47.84
C ASP A 102 41.96 16.14 -47.50
N LYS A 103 41.95 15.83 -46.20
CA LYS A 103 41.84 14.46 -45.69
C LYS A 103 40.48 13.83 -46.02
N VAL A 104 40.49 12.63 -46.57
CA VAL A 104 39.27 11.87 -46.93
C VAL A 104 38.81 11.00 -45.76
N THR A 105 37.50 10.99 -45.49
CA THR A 105 36.89 10.17 -44.43
C THR A 105 36.22 8.94 -45.03
N HIS A 106 36.39 7.81 -44.36
CA HIS A 106 35.87 6.49 -44.74
C HIS A 106 35.09 5.86 -43.58
N ASP A 107 34.04 5.11 -43.87
CA ASP A 107 33.24 4.40 -42.85
C ASP A 107 33.84 3.04 -42.45
N SER A 108 35.01 2.66 -42.99
CA SER A 108 35.70 1.40 -42.69
C SER A 108 37.21 1.48 -42.88
N LEU A 109 37.96 0.67 -42.12
CA LEU A 109 39.41 0.51 -42.32
C LEU A 109 39.74 -0.03 -43.71
N SER A 110 38.97 -1.00 -44.21
CA SER A 110 39.25 -1.63 -45.51
C SER A 110 39.08 -0.69 -46.70
N SER A 111 38.11 0.22 -46.68
CA SER A 111 37.95 1.22 -47.74
C SER A 111 39.05 2.30 -47.68
N ALA A 112 39.46 2.70 -46.47
CA ALA A 112 40.60 3.59 -46.26
C ALA A 112 41.93 2.98 -46.74
N GLN A 113 42.16 1.68 -46.49
CA GLN A 113 43.34 0.96 -46.97
C GLN A 113 43.35 0.81 -48.50
N ALA A 114 42.21 0.50 -49.12
CA ALA A 114 42.09 0.40 -50.59
C ALA A 114 42.28 1.76 -51.30
N ASP A 115 41.90 2.87 -50.66
CA ASP A 115 42.21 4.23 -51.11
C ASP A 115 43.72 4.50 -51.08
N LEU A 116 44.39 4.21 -49.95
CA LEU A 116 45.85 4.35 -49.84
C LEU A 116 46.59 3.47 -50.85
N GLU A 117 46.19 2.21 -51.06
CA GLU A 117 46.80 1.33 -52.08
C GLU A 117 46.67 1.92 -53.50
N LYS A 118 45.48 2.43 -53.84
CA LYS A 118 45.22 3.11 -55.12
C LYS A 118 46.09 4.37 -55.29
N GLN A 119 46.28 5.14 -54.22
CA GLN A 119 47.19 6.30 -54.23
C GLN A 119 48.65 5.88 -54.38
N THR A 120 49.13 4.90 -53.61
CA THR A 120 50.49 4.32 -53.72
C THR A 120 50.78 3.92 -55.15
N LYS A 121 49.85 3.20 -55.81
CA LYS A 121 49.98 2.84 -57.22
C LYS A 121 50.06 4.04 -58.15
N ALA A 122 49.19 5.05 -57.98
CA ALA A 122 49.20 6.25 -58.82
C ALA A 122 50.50 7.06 -58.67
N VAL A 123 51.04 7.12 -57.44
CA VAL A 123 52.34 7.73 -57.11
C VAL A 123 53.48 6.96 -57.78
N THR A 124 53.56 5.64 -57.59
CA THR A 124 54.59 4.79 -58.23
C THR A 124 54.54 4.89 -59.76
N GLU A 125 53.35 4.89 -60.36
CA GLU A 125 53.17 5.08 -61.79
C GLU A 125 53.65 6.45 -62.30
N ALA A 126 53.60 7.51 -61.48
CA ALA A 126 54.16 8.82 -61.81
C ALA A 126 55.70 8.81 -61.69
N THR A 127 56.25 8.18 -60.65
CA THR A 127 57.69 7.98 -60.44
C THR A 127 58.34 7.34 -61.65
N THR A 128 57.86 6.16 -62.08
CA THR A 128 58.44 5.43 -63.22
C THR A 128 58.38 6.24 -64.53
N LYS A 129 57.35 7.07 -64.72
CA LYS A 129 57.23 7.95 -65.90
C LYS A 129 58.23 9.12 -65.84
N GLN A 130 58.48 9.68 -64.65
CA GLN A 130 59.48 10.74 -64.43
C GLN A 130 60.92 10.24 -64.59
N GLU A 131 61.22 9.05 -64.08
CA GLU A 131 62.51 8.36 -64.27
C GLU A 131 62.76 8.07 -65.75
N ALA A 132 61.78 7.49 -66.45
CA ALA A 132 61.89 7.18 -67.87
C ALA A 132 62.10 8.43 -68.76
N ASN A 133 61.38 9.53 -68.49
CA ASN A 133 61.61 10.81 -69.19
C ASN A 133 63.02 11.34 -68.94
N THR A 134 63.49 11.28 -67.68
CA THR A 134 64.83 11.73 -67.29
C THR A 134 65.93 10.91 -67.97
N THR A 135 65.80 9.58 -68.02
CA THR A 135 66.74 8.70 -68.71
C THR A 135 66.76 8.94 -70.23
N ALA A 136 65.59 9.10 -70.86
CA ALA A 136 65.51 9.36 -72.29
C ALA A 136 66.12 10.73 -72.70
N ILE A 137 65.95 11.76 -71.87
CA ILE A 137 66.60 13.06 -72.05
C ILE A 137 68.12 12.93 -71.93
N ASN A 138 68.61 12.27 -70.88
CA ASN A 138 70.05 12.07 -70.67
C ASN A 138 70.70 11.28 -71.83
N GLN A 139 69.99 10.28 -72.37
CA GLN A 139 70.46 9.54 -73.55
C GLN A 139 70.51 10.43 -74.80
N ALA A 140 69.43 11.12 -75.15
CA ALA A 140 69.38 11.96 -76.36
C ALA A 140 70.38 13.13 -76.32
N VAL A 141 70.62 13.73 -75.15
CA VAL A 141 71.67 14.75 -74.96
C VAL A 141 73.08 14.16 -75.17
N SER A 142 73.31 12.91 -74.72
CA SER A 142 74.58 12.20 -74.96
C SER A 142 74.80 11.88 -76.43
N GLU A 143 73.75 11.41 -77.13
CA GLU A 143 73.82 11.08 -78.56
C GLU A 143 74.03 12.33 -79.43
N ASN A 144 73.36 13.45 -79.14
CA ASN A 144 73.56 14.71 -79.89
C ASN A 144 74.98 15.25 -79.76
N LYS A 145 75.58 15.15 -78.57
CA LYS A 145 76.98 15.53 -78.35
C LYS A 145 77.96 14.69 -79.21
N ALA A 146 77.62 13.43 -79.52
CA ALA A 146 78.41 12.61 -80.45
C ALA A 146 78.16 12.96 -81.92
N ILE A 147 76.94 13.39 -82.28
CA ILE A 147 76.57 13.84 -83.62
C ILE A 147 77.28 15.16 -83.99
N ASP A 148 77.37 16.12 -83.05
CA ASP A 148 78.10 17.39 -83.27
C ASP A 148 79.57 17.17 -83.67
N GLN A 149 80.26 16.24 -83.01
CA GLN A 149 81.64 15.92 -83.34
C GLN A 149 81.76 15.36 -84.78
N ALA A 150 80.90 14.41 -85.14
CA ALA A 150 80.92 13.82 -86.49
C ALA A 150 80.59 14.84 -87.61
N ASN A 151 79.79 15.86 -87.29
CA ASN A 151 79.43 16.94 -88.22
C ASN A 151 80.57 17.94 -88.45
N HIS A 152 81.44 18.14 -87.45
CA HIS A 152 82.62 18.98 -87.59
C HIS A 152 83.61 18.39 -88.62
N ASP A 153 83.84 17.08 -88.53
CA ASP A 153 84.86 16.37 -89.32
C ASP A 153 84.52 16.34 -90.82
N GLU A 154 83.25 16.15 -91.19
CA GLU A 154 82.79 16.15 -92.59
C GLU A 154 82.91 17.53 -93.27
N LYS A 155 82.80 18.65 -92.52
CA LYS A 155 83.03 19.98 -93.12
C LYS A 155 84.45 20.11 -93.66
N ALA A 156 85.45 19.71 -92.87
CA ALA A 156 86.86 19.83 -93.24
C ALA A 156 87.21 19.06 -94.52
N ARG A 157 86.51 17.94 -94.79
CA ARG A 157 86.69 17.14 -96.01
C ARG A 157 86.24 17.84 -97.28
N VAL A 158 85.15 18.61 -97.23
CA VAL A 158 84.53 19.18 -98.45
C VAL A 158 85.22 20.46 -98.93
N ASP A 159 85.70 21.31 -98.01
CA ASP A 159 86.38 22.56 -98.38
C ASP A 159 87.61 22.30 -99.30
N ALA A 160 88.26 21.14 -99.16
CA ALA A 160 89.42 20.73 -99.97
C ALA A 160 89.09 20.28 -101.41
N LEU A 161 87.83 19.91 -101.71
CA LEU A 161 87.42 19.44 -103.04
C LEU A 161 87.13 20.59 -104.01
N ASN A 162 86.67 21.73 -103.49
CA ASN A 162 86.13 22.83 -104.29
C ASN A 162 87.20 23.60 -105.06
N THR A 163 88.42 23.73 -104.51
CA THR A 163 89.56 24.43 -105.12
C THR A 163 90.02 23.84 -106.45
N LYS A 164 89.59 22.61 -106.81
CA LYS A 164 90.09 21.90 -107.99
C LYS A 164 89.31 22.20 -109.28
N GLY A 165 88.01 22.50 -109.19
CA GLY A 165 87.13 22.51 -110.38
C GLY A 165 87.01 23.85 -111.11
N GLU A 166 87.42 24.97 -110.51
CA GLU A 166 87.37 26.29 -111.17
C GLU A 166 88.27 26.39 -112.41
N ALA A 167 89.32 25.56 -112.50
CA ALA A 167 90.28 25.60 -113.60
C ALA A 167 89.73 25.09 -114.94
N ASP A 168 88.94 24.01 -114.93
CA ASP A 168 88.55 23.28 -116.15
C ASP A 168 87.42 23.97 -116.93
N THR A 169 86.54 24.71 -116.25
CA THR A 169 85.33 25.30 -116.86
C THR A 169 85.63 26.38 -117.90
N LYS A 170 86.78 27.05 -117.82
CA LYS A 170 87.14 28.18 -118.70
C LYS A 170 87.28 27.78 -120.18
N ALA A 171 87.65 26.53 -120.48
CA ALA A 171 88.05 26.11 -121.82
C ALA A 171 86.89 25.70 -122.77
N LYS A 172 85.66 25.52 -122.26
CA LYS A 172 84.52 25.05 -123.08
C LYS A 172 83.72 26.15 -123.76
N ASN A 173 83.68 27.35 -123.18
CA ASN A 173 82.62 28.33 -123.46
C ASN A 173 82.73 29.04 -124.82
N GLU A 174 83.88 28.96 -125.50
CA GLU A 174 84.11 29.64 -126.79
C GLU A 174 83.49 28.91 -128.00
N ALA A 175 83.09 27.64 -127.87
CA ALA A 175 82.68 26.80 -129.01
C ALA A 175 81.17 26.82 -129.35
N GLY A 176 80.30 27.18 -128.40
CA GLY A 176 78.85 26.92 -128.52
C GLY A 176 78.01 28.01 -129.21
N GLN A 177 78.50 29.24 -129.29
CA GLN A 177 77.70 30.40 -129.73
C GLN A 177 77.23 30.33 -131.20
N ALA A 178 77.97 29.63 -132.07
CA ALA A 178 77.73 29.63 -133.53
C ALA A 178 76.54 28.77 -134.00
N GLN A 179 75.87 28.02 -133.12
CA GLN A 179 74.86 27.03 -133.52
C GLN A 179 73.40 27.49 -133.28
N VAL A 180 73.17 28.53 -132.48
CA VAL A 180 71.82 28.94 -132.03
C VAL A 180 71.07 29.76 -133.08
N ASP A 181 71.76 30.65 -133.81
CA ASP A 181 71.16 31.65 -134.69
C ASP A 181 70.33 31.06 -135.85
N ALA A 182 70.56 29.80 -136.21
CA ALA A 182 69.84 29.12 -137.28
C ALA A 182 68.43 28.63 -136.89
N GLN A 183 68.13 28.42 -135.60
CA GLN A 183 66.90 27.75 -135.16
C GLN A 183 65.72 28.70 -134.92
N ASN A 184 66.00 29.97 -134.58
CA ASN A 184 64.98 30.91 -134.09
C ASN A 184 63.99 31.43 -135.16
N LYS A 185 64.22 31.16 -136.45
CA LYS A 185 63.34 31.65 -137.53
C LYS A 185 62.02 30.86 -137.65
N GLN A 186 61.95 29.64 -137.11
CA GLN A 186 60.84 28.71 -137.38
C GLN A 186 59.75 28.66 -136.28
N ALA A 187 59.93 29.38 -135.17
CA ALA A 187 59.03 29.35 -134.01
C ALA A 187 57.93 30.43 -134.03
N GLN A 188 58.10 31.51 -134.79
CA GLN A 188 57.21 32.68 -134.76
C GLN A 188 55.81 32.38 -135.33
N GLU A 189 55.72 31.62 -136.43
CA GLU A 189 54.49 31.43 -137.21
C GLU A 189 53.45 30.51 -136.54
N ALA A 190 53.80 29.87 -135.42
CA ALA A 190 52.92 28.95 -134.70
C ALA A 190 52.12 29.59 -133.54
N ALA A 191 52.55 30.74 -133.02
CA ALA A 191 51.96 31.34 -131.82
C ALA A 191 50.61 32.05 -132.09
N ASP A 192 50.47 32.69 -133.25
CA ASP A 192 49.34 33.58 -133.55
C ASP A 192 48.00 32.85 -133.70
N ALA A 193 48.01 31.53 -133.95
CA ALA A 193 46.80 30.72 -134.09
C ALA A 193 46.11 30.37 -132.76
N MET A 194 46.85 30.29 -131.64
CA MET A 194 46.28 29.83 -130.35
C MET A 194 45.57 30.95 -129.57
N ASN A 195 46.04 32.19 -129.70
CA ASN A 195 45.50 33.33 -128.93
C ASN A 195 44.03 33.68 -129.26
N ALA A 196 43.50 33.24 -130.40
CA ALA A 196 42.12 33.48 -130.80
C ALA A 196 41.09 32.65 -130.00
N GLN A 197 41.45 31.45 -129.55
CA GLN A 197 40.52 30.54 -128.87
C GLN A 197 40.27 30.94 -127.42
N LEU A 198 41.31 31.43 -126.73
CA LEU A 198 41.34 31.66 -125.28
C LEU A 198 40.36 32.74 -124.78
N LYS A 199 39.93 33.65 -125.67
CA LYS A 199 39.05 34.77 -125.30
C LYS A 199 37.57 34.35 -125.14
N ALA A 200 37.12 33.31 -125.82
CA ALA A 200 35.71 32.91 -125.83
C ALA A 200 35.25 32.28 -124.50
N ASP A 201 36.10 31.50 -123.83
CA ASP A 201 35.74 30.76 -122.62
C ASP A 201 35.68 31.62 -121.34
N TYR A 202 36.25 32.82 -121.36
CA TYR A 202 36.31 33.72 -120.20
C TYR A 202 34.96 34.43 -119.94
N GLU A 203 34.34 34.99 -120.99
CA GLU A 203 33.13 35.81 -120.86
C GLU A 203 31.90 35.00 -120.37
N ALA A 204 31.89 33.68 -120.61
CA ALA A 204 30.80 32.78 -120.20
C ALA A 204 30.67 32.62 -118.67
N LYS A 205 31.78 32.60 -117.92
CA LYS A 205 31.78 32.28 -116.47
C LYS A 205 31.38 33.45 -115.57
N LEU A 206 31.40 34.68 -116.07
CA LEU A 206 31.13 35.87 -115.25
C LEU A 206 29.63 36.07 -114.92
N THR A 207 28.75 35.37 -115.63
CA THR A 207 27.28 35.50 -115.48
C THR A 207 26.73 34.67 -114.31
N GLU A 208 27.37 33.54 -113.97
CA GLU A 208 26.86 32.57 -112.99
C GLU A 208 27.00 33.03 -111.53
N ILE A 209 28.09 33.74 -111.20
CA ILE A 209 28.44 34.14 -109.83
C ILE A 209 27.41 35.13 -109.23
N LYS A 210 26.90 36.07 -110.04
CA LYS A 210 25.95 37.11 -109.60
C LYS A 210 24.60 36.56 -109.13
N GLN A 211 24.26 35.30 -109.48
CA GLN A 211 23.03 34.66 -109.04
C GLN A 211 23.09 34.25 -107.56
N ILE A 212 24.27 33.88 -107.05
CA ILE A 212 24.45 33.27 -105.73
C ILE A 212 24.50 34.33 -104.62
N GLU A 213 25.13 35.48 -104.89
CA GLU A 213 25.28 36.57 -103.92
C GLU A 213 23.91 37.11 -103.44
N SER A 214 22.91 37.10 -104.34
CA SER A 214 21.54 37.56 -104.05
C SER A 214 20.73 36.64 -103.13
N GLU A 215 21.09 35.36 -102.95
CA GLU A 215 20.34 34.46 -102.05
C GLU A 215 20.76 34.60 -100.59
N ASN A 216 22.06 34.73 -100.31
CA ASN A 216 22.58 34.75 -98.93
C ASN A 216 22.14 36.00 -98.15
N GLU A 217 21.93 37.14 -98.81
CA GLU A 217 21.46 38.36 -98.14
C GLU A 217 20.03 38.24 -97.58
N ALA A 218 19.17 37.44 -98.24
CA ALA A 218 17.80 37.15 -97.78
C ALA A 218 17.73 36.11 -96.63
N ILE A 219 18.83 35.43 -96.31
CA ILE A 219 18.94 34.56 -95.13
C ILE A 219 19.27 35.41 -93.89
N ARG A 220 20.22 36.34 -94.00
CA ARG A 220 20.68 37.20 -92.89
C ARG A 220 19.54 38.01 -92.26
N GLN A 221 18.66 38.59 -93.06
CA GLN A 221 17.54 39.40 -92.55
C GLN A 221 16.52 38.57 -91.75
N ARG A 222 16.27 37.30 -92.11
CA ARG A 222 15.33 36.42 -91.39
C ARG A 222 15.86 35.98 -90.03
N ASN A 223 17.14 35.57 -89.96
CA ASN A 223 17.79 35.21 -88.70
C ASN A 223 17.82 36.39 -87.70
N GLN A 224 17.93 37.63 -88.17
CA GLN A 224 17.97 38.82 -87.32
C GLN A 224 16.62 39.13 -86.65
N GLN A 225 15.49 38.90 -87.34
CA GLN A 225 14.15 39.08 -86.76
C GLN A 225 13.82 38.01 -85.70
N ALA A 226 14.19 36.75 -85.94
CA ALA A 226 13.93 35.65 -85.00
C ALA A 226 14.55 35.90 -83.61
N SER A 227 15.77 36.43 -83.56
CA SER A 227 16.50 36.70 -82.31
C SER A 227 15.82 37.75 -81.42
N GLN A 228 15.18 38.77 -82.02
CA GLN A 228 14.56 39.87 -81.27
C GLN A 228 13.24 39.47 -80.59
N ALA A 229 12.47 38.55 -81.19
CA ALA A 229 11.19 38.10 -80.63
C ALA A 229 11.36 37.32 -79.31
N THR A 230 12.28 36.34 -79.29
CA THR A 230 12.54 35.50 -78.10
C THR A 230 13.01 36.32 -76.90
N HIS A 231 13.82 37.35 -77.13
CA HIS A 231 14.39 38.17 -76.05
C HIS A 231 13.36 39.03 -75.31
N GLN A 232 12.29 39.48 -76.01
CA GLN A 232 11.18 40.21 -75.39
C GLN A 232 10.24 39.29 -74.60
N ALA A 233 10.02 38.05 -75.06
CA ALA A 233 9.17 37.08 -74.38
C ALA A 233 9.73 36.69 -72.99
N ASN A 234 11.03 36.37 -72.90
CA ASN A 234 11.64 35.90 -71.66
C ASN A 234 11.68 36.99 -70.57
N GLN A 235 11.90 38.26 -70.93
CA GLN A 235 11.88 39.37 -69.95
C GLN A 235 10.49 39.57 -69.32
N ALA A 236 9.41 39.44 -70.10
CA ALA A 236 8.05 39.54 -69.57
C ALA A 236 7.69 38.38 -68.63
N ALA A 237 8.06 37.14 -69.00
CA ALA A 237 7.82 35.96 -68.18
C ALA A 237 8.58 36.02 -66.83
N GLN A 238 9.82 36.50 -66.84
CA GLN A 238 10.66 36.55 -65.65
C GLN A 238 10.23 37.66 -64.66
N ALA A 239 9.63 38.76 -65.13
CA ALA A 239 9.02 39.77 -64.27
C ALA A 239 7.78 39.23 -63.54
N ALA A 240 6.85 38.60 -64.26
CA ALA A 240 5.61 38.06 -63.69
C ALA A 240 5.84 36.92 -62.67
N TYR A 241 6.94 36.17 -62.81
CA TYR A 241 7.38 35.18 -61.83
C TYR A 241 7.79 35.81 -60.49
N GLN A 242 8.47 36.97 -60.51
CA GLN A 242 8.92 37.66 -59.30
C GLN A 242 7.78 38.34 -58.54
N GLU A 243 6.79 38.93 -59.23
CA GLU A 243 5.60 39.48 -58.56
C GLU A 243 4.82 38.41 -57.78
N LYS A 244 4.63 37.22 -58.37
CA LYS A 244 3.94 36.11 -57.69
C LYS A 244 4.70 35.58 -56.47
N LEU A 245 6.04 35.54 -56.51
CA LEU A 245 6.85 35.18 -55.35
C LEU A 245 6.71 36.23 -54.23
N ALA A 246 6.73 37.52 -54.57
CA ALA A 246 6.56 38.60 -53.59
C ALA A 246 5.18 38.56 -52.90
N GLU A 247 4.11 38.23 -53.63
CA GLU A 247 2.77 38.10 -53.05
C GLU A 247 2.64 36.84 -52.16
N ILE A 248 3.23 35.70 -52.55
CA ILE A 248 3.28 34.50 -51.71
C ILE A 248 4.01 34.78 -50.38
N GLU A 249 5.15 35.47 -50.40
CA GLU A 249 5.85 35.87 -49.16
C GLU A 249 5.03 36.85 -48.32
N ARG A 250 4.28 37.78 -48.95
CA ARG A 250 3.39 38.69 -48.22
C ARG A 250 2.26 37.96 -47.50
N ILE A 251 1.65 36.95 -48.14
CA ILE A 251 0.59 36.12 -47.53
C ILE A 251 1.17 35.26 -46.40
N LYS A 252 2.37 34.69 -46.56
CA LYS A 252 3.07 33.96 -45.48
C LYS A 252 3.31 34.85 -44.26
N ALA A 253 3.80 36.08 -44.46
CA ALA A 253 4.03 37.03 -43.37
C ALA A 253 2.72 37.46 -42.67
N GLU A 254 1.63 37.62 -43.43
CA GLU A 254 0.31 37.95 -42.89
C GLU A 254 -0.28 36.78 -42.07
N ASN A 255 -0.16 35.54 -42.57
CA ASN A 255 -0.55 34.33 -41.82
C ASN A 255 0.32 34.10 -40.58
N ALA A 256 1.63 34.37 -40.64
CA ALA A 256 2.49 34.36 -39.44
C ALA A 256 1.97 35.36 -38.38
N THR A 257 1.53 36.55 -38.82
CA THR A 257 0.93 37.58 -37.95
C THR A 257 -0.48 37.19 -37.43
N ILE A 258 -1.19 36.28 -38.11
CA ILE A 258 -2.42 35.65 -37.61
C ILE A 258 -2.09 34.59 -36.54
N ARG A 259 -1.13 33.69 -36.80
CA ARG A 259 -0.66 32.69 -35.83
C ARG A 259 -0.20 33.32 -34.52
N ASP A 260 0.59 34.39 -34.62
CA ASP A 260 1.12 35.12 -33.47
C ASP A 260 0.01 35.76 -32.61
N ARG A 261 -1.12 36.17 -33.22
CA ARG A 261 -2.31 36.68 -32.51
C ARG A 261 -3.18 35.56 -31.95
N ASN A 262 -3.37 34.47 -32.69
CA ASN A 262 -4.10 33.29 -32.21
C ASN A 262 -3.39 32.66 -31.00
N ALA A 263 -2.06 32.51 -31.05
CA ALA A 263 -1.26 32.02 -29.92
C ALA A 263 -1.40 32.93 -28.69
N LYS A 264 -1.37 34.26 -28.86
CA LYS A 264 -1.62 35.22 -27.77
C LYS A 264 -3.05 35.14 -27.23
N ALA A 265 -4.05 34.90 -28.08
CA ALA A 265 -5.44 34.71 -27.67
C ALA A 265 -5.66 33.39 -26.90
N GLN A 266 -4.98 32.31 -27.29
CA GLN A 266 -4.96 31.05 -26.54
C GLN A 266 -4.27 31.24 -25.19
N GLN A 267 -3.07 31.82 -25.17
CA GLN A 267 -2.30 32.06 -23.95
C GLN A 267 -2.98 33.05 -22.99
N GLU A 268 -3.85 33.94 -23.49
CA GLU A 268 -4.72 34.79 -22.67
C GLU A 268 -5.90 33.99 -22.08
N ALA A 269 -6.59 33.19 -22.89
CA ALA A 269 -7.68 32.32 -22.42
C ALA A 269 -7.18 31.27 -21.41
N GLU A 270 -5.99 30.70 -21.62
CA GLU A 270 -5.30 29.81 -20.69
C GLU A 270 -5.00 30.52 -19.37
N ARG A 271 -4.45 31.75 -19.39
CA ARG A 271 -4.19 32.52 -18.17
C ARG A 271 -5.47 32.87 -17.40
N GLN A 272 -6.56 33.16 -18.11
CA GLN A 272 -7.86 33.41 -17.49
C GLN A 272 -8.49 32.14 -16.91
N ASN A 273 -8.39 31.01 -17.62
CA ASN A 273 -8.83 29.71 -17.10
C ASN A 273 -7.96 29.25 -15.91
N GLN A 274 -6.65 29.49 -15.92
CA GLN A 274 -5.75 29.27 -14.78
C GLN A 274 -6.12 30.16 -13.58
N ALA A 275 -6.43 31.44 -13.81
CA ALA A 275 -6.86 32.33 -12.73
C ALA A 275 -8.23 31.94 -12.13
N LEU A 276 -9.18 31.47 -12.97
CA LEU A 276 -10.45 30.91 -12.52
C LEU A 276 -10.27 29.61 -11.74
N GLN A 277 -9.40 28.72 -12.22
CA GLN A 277 -9.05 27.47 -11.55
C GLN A 277 -8.38 27.74 -10.19
N ALA A 278 -7.38 28.63 -10.14
CA ALA A 278 -6.71 29.02 -8.89
C ALA A 278 -7.67 29.71 -7.89
N ALA A 279 -8.63 30.51 -8.36
CA ALA A 279 -9.65 31.11 -7.49
C ALA A 279 -10.67 30.09 -6.97
N TYR A 280 -10.99 29.06 -7.76
CA TYR A 280 -11.81 27.93 -7.34
C TYR A 280 -11.06 27.04 -6.33
N GLU A 281 -9.79 26.75 -6.60
CA GLU A 281 -8.90 25.98 -5.72
C GLU A 281 -8.60 26.71 -4.40
N ALA A 282 -8.44 28.03 -4.41
CA ALA A 282 -8.31 28.83 -3.19
C ALA A 282 -9.56 28.73 -2.29
N LYS A 283 -10.77 28.73 -2.87
CA LYS A 283 -12.00 28.49 -2.10
C LYS A 283 -12.17 27.04 -1.66
N LEU A 284 -11.70 26.09 -2.46
CA LEU A 284 -11.67 24.67 -2.06
C LEU A 284 -10.65 24.43 -0.94
N ALA A 285 -9.53 25.16 -0.92
CA ALA A 285 -8.57 25.16 0.17
C ALA A 285 -9.11 25.85 1.44
N GLU A 286 -9.87 26.94 1.30
CA GLU A 286 -10.60 27.57 2.42
C GLU A 286 -11.61 26.58 3.04
N ILE A 287 -12.39 25.86 2.21
CA ILE A 287 -13.30 24.81 2.67
C ILE A 287 -12.52 23.67 3.33
N LYS A 288 -11.47 23.14 2.69
CA LYS A 288 -10.61 22.09 3.27
C LYS A 288 -9.98 22.51 4.60
N GLN A 289 -9.62 23.79 4.78
CA GLN A 289 -9.10 24.29 6.05
C GLN A 289 -10.20 24.36 7.12
N ILE A 290 -11.43 24.74 6.77
CA ILE A 290 -12.57 24.69 7.71
C ILE A 290 -12.93 23.23 8.06
N GLU A 291 -12.84 22.31 7.10
CA GLU A 291 -13.03 20.87 7.30
C GLU A 291 -11.91 20.26 8.14
N ALA A 292 -10.65 20.66 7.95
CA ALA A 292 -9.50 20.27 8.77
C ALA A 292 -9.55 20.87 10.19
N ASP A 293 -9.99 22.12 10.33
CA ASP A 293 -10.26 22.74 11.63
C ASP A 293 -11.38 21.97 12.37
N ASN A 294 -12.46 21.60 11.67
CA ASN A 294 -13.55 20.81 12.23
C ASN A 294 -13.13 19.35 12.51
N GLU A 295 -12.25 18.76 11.71
CA GLU A 295 -11.61 17.47 11.97
C GLU A 295 -10.74 17.55 13.24
N ALA A 296 -9.90 18.57 13.39
CA ALA A 296 -9.12 18.81 14.60
C ALA A 296 -10.03 19.06 15.83
N ILE A 297 -11.17 19.74 15.67
CA ILE A 297 -12.20 19.88 16.72
C ILE A 297 -12.84 18.52 17.05
N ARG A 298 -13.16 17.69 16.05
CA ARG A 298 -13.71 16.33 16.26
C ARG A 298 -12.70 15.42 16.95
N GLN A 299 -11.43 15.44 16.55
CA GLN A 299 -10.34 14.71 17.20
C GLN A 299 -10.06 15.23 18.62
N SER A 300 -10.12 16.54 18.85
CA SER A 300 -9.98 17.13 20.20
C SER A 300 -11.16 16.74 21.11
N ASN A 301 -12.39 16.80 20.60
CA ASN A 301 -13.59 16.33 21.30
C ASN A 301 -13.51 14.81 21.57
N GLN A 302 -13.04 14.00 20.62
CA GLN A 302 -12.79 12.56 20.81
C GLN A 302 -11.70 12.28 21.84
N ALA A 303 -10.57 13.01 21.81
CA ALA A 303 -9.49 12.84 22.77
C ALA A 303 -9.93 13.25 24.20
N ALA A 304 -10.71 14.32 24.33
CA ALA A 304 -11.31 14.72 25.60
C ALA A 304 -12.36 13.70 26.10
N GLN A 305 -13.17 13.14 25.20
CA GLN A 305 -14.13 12.08 25.52
C GLN A 305 -13.41 10.78 25.93
N ALA A 306 -12.39 10.35 25.18
CA ALA A 306 -11.57 9.18 25.51
C ALA A 306 -10.76 9.36 26.80
N GLY A 307 -10.30 10.58 27.10
CA GLY A 307 -9.69 10.93 28.39
C GLY A 307 -10.69 10.85 29.55
N SER A 308 -11.92 11.33 29.33
CA SER A 308 -13.03 11.16 30.29
C SER A 308 -13.40 9.69 30.46
N ASP A 309 -13.47 8.91 29.37
CA ASP A 309 -13.95 7.53 29.40
C ASP A 309 -12.91 6.54 29.92
N SER A 310 -11.63 6.73 29.63
CA SER A 310 -10.55 6.00 30.34
C SER A 310 -10.55 6.34 31.84
N THR A 311 -10.80 7.60 32.22
CA THR A 311 -10.97 8.00 33.63
C THR A 311 -12.26 7.42 34.26
N ASN A 312 -13.33 7.25 33.49
CA ASN A 312 -14.55 6.59 33.93
C ASN A 312 -14.31 5.08 34.11
N GLU A 313 -13.68 4.43 33.14
CA GLU A 313 -13.38 3.01 33.12
C GLU A 313 -12.36 2.61 34.20
N GLN A 314 -11.32 3.42 34.44
CA GLN A 314 -10.37 3.16 35.52
C GLN A 314 -11.04 3.30 36.90
N ARG A 315 -11.92 4.29 37.09
CA ARG A 315 -12.73 4.40 38.33
C ARG A 315 -13.73 3.24 38.47
N GLN A 316 -14.26 2.71 37.37
CA GLN A 316 -15.12 1.53 37.37
C GLN A 316 -14.33 0.25 37.71
N LYS A 317 -13.16 0.03 37.10
CA LYS A 317 -12.25 -1.09 37.42
C LYS A 317 -11.79 -1.05 38.88
N GLU A 318 -11.49 0.14 39.41
CA GLU A 318 -11.22 0.31 40.85
C GLU A 318 -12.42 -0.01 41.74
N TYR A 319 -13.63 0.41 41.35
CA TYR A 319 -14.87 0.10 42.07
C TYR A 319 -15.14 -1.41 42.08
N GLU A 320 -15.01 -2.07 40.94
CA GLU A 320 -15.21 -3.52 40.77
C GLU A 320 -14.17 -4.34 41.54
N ALA A 321 -12.89 -3.95 41.50
CA ALA A 321 -11.85 -4.60 42.29
C ALA A 321 -12.09 -4.47 43.81
N LYS A 322 -12.50 -3.28 44.28
CA LYS A 322 -12.86 -3.04 45.69
C LYS A 322 -14.12 -3.81 46.10
N LEU A 323 -15.08 -3.98 45.18
CA LEU A 323 -16.32 -4.72 45.41
C LEU A 323 -16.07 -6.24 45.43
N ALA A 324 -15.21 -6.76 44.55
CA ALA A 324 -14.78 -8.15 44.54
C ALA A 324 -14.04 -8.51 45.83
N ALA A 325 -13.09 -7.68 46.29
CA ALA A 325 -12.38 -7.87 47.55
C ALA A 325 -13.33 -7.84 48.77
N TYR A 326 -14.32 -6.95 48.78
CA TYR A 326 -15.38 -6.93 49.79
C TYR A 326 -16.19 -8.23 49.80
N ASN A 327 -16.66 -8.69 48.64
CA ASN A 327 -17.46 -9.91 48.53
C ASN A 327 -16.66 -11.17 48.91
N GLN A 328 -15.38 -11.26 48.53
CA GLN A 328 -14.50 -12.36 48.93
C GLN A 328 -14.29 -12.41 50.45
N ALA A 329 -14.05 -11.27 51.10
CA ALA A 329 -13.89 -11.22 52.56
C ALA A 329 -15.17 -11.61 53.31
N VAL A 330 -16.35 -11.24 52.77
CA VAL A 330 -17.66 -11.68 53.30
C VAL A 330 -17.85 -13.19 53.15
N GLN A 331 -17.51 -13.78 52.00
CA GLN A 331 -17.60 -15.24 51.80
C GLN A 331 -16.61 -15.99 52.70
N ALA A 332 -15.33 -15.59 52.73
CA ALA A 332 -14.30 -16.27 53.52
C ALA A 332 -14.64 -16.30 55.02
N LYS A 333 -15.25 -15.24 55.55
CA LYS A 333 -15.78 -15.24 56.92
C LYS A 333 -16.93 -16.22 57.11
N ALA A 334 -17.92 -16.21 56.22
CA ALA A 334 -19.08 -17.11 56.28
C ALA A 334 -18.71 -18.59 56.13
N GLU A 335 -17.62 -18.92 55.44
CA GLU A 335 -17.09 -20.28 55.33
C GLU A 335 -16.30 -20.70 56.57
N ALA A 336 -15.49 -19.81 57.15
CA ALA A 336 -14.76 -20.07 58.39
C ALA A 336 -15.70 -20.35 59.57
N GLU A 337 -16.78 -19.57 59.70
CA GLU A 337 -17.80 -19.74 60.76
C GLU A 337 -18.59 -21.06 60.65
N LYS A 338 -18.53 -21.77 59.50
CA LYS A 338 -19.41 -22.91 59.19
C LYS A 338 -18.77 -24.29 59.40
N LYS A 339 -17.48 -24.38 59.73
CA LYS A 339 -16.69 -25.63 59.59
C LYS A 339 -16.17 -26.24 60.91
N LEU A 340 -16.39 -25.61 62.07
CA LEU A 340 -15.49 -25.79 63.24
C LEU A 340 -16.10 -26.30 64.56
N LEU A 341 -17.40 -26.64 64.62
CA LEU A 341 -18.08 -26.98 65.87
C LEU A 341 -18.72 -28.38 65.84
N ASN A 342 -18.69 -29.08 66.99
CA ASN A 342 -19.22 -30.43 67.29
C ASN A 342 -18.21 -31.60 67.23
N GLN A 343 -16.95 -31.38 67.60
CA GLN A 343 -16.01 -32.48 67.91
C GLN A 343 -15.87 -32.62 69.43
N VAL A 344 -16.73 -33.42 70.07
CA VAL A 344 -16.76 -33.59 71.53
C VAL A 344 -16.81 -35.08 71.89
N ASP A 345 -15.83 -35.53 72.66
CA ASP A 345 -15.83 -36.88 73.23
C ASP A 345 -16.49 -36.87 74.62
N PHE A 346 -17.21 -37.94 74.93
CA PHE A 346 -17.73 -38.23 76.27
C PHE A 346 -17.39 -39.68 76.65
N SER A 347 -16.85 -39.89 77.85
CA SER A 347 -16.48 -41.20 78.37
C SER A 347 -17.02 -41.45 79.77
N ILE A 348 -17.19 -42.73 80.09
CA ILE A 348 -17.60 -43.23 81.40
C ILE A 348 -16.66 -44.40 81.74
N GLU A 349 -16.06 -44.37 82.92
CA GLU A 349 -15.09 -45.35 83.41
C GLU A 349 -15.51 -45.91 84.77
N ALA A 350 -15.06 -47.13 85.05
CA ALA A 350 -15.15 -47.73 86.38
C ALA A 350 -13.79 -47.71 87.06
N LYS A 351 -13.76 -47.37 88.35
CA LYS A 351 -12.56 -47.51 89.18
C LYS A 351 -12.89 -48.29 90.45
N ALA A 352 -12.26 -49.44 90.67
CA ALA A 352 -12.27 -50.11 91.96
C ALA A 352 -11.48 -49.31 93.01
N ASN A 353 -12.01 -49.22 94.23
CA ASN A 353 -11.33 -48.67 95.41
C ASN A 353 -11.63 -49.59 96.60
N GLY A 354 -10.79 -49.61 97.63
CA GLY A 354 -11.09 -50.23 98.94
C GLY A 354 -10.36 -51.54 99.28
N VAL A 355 -9.91 -52.32 98.28
CA VAL A 355 -9.17 -53.57 98.50
C VAL A 355 -7.71 -53.51 98.07
N ASP A 356 -6.86 -54.16 98.87
CA ASP A 356 -5.48 -54.50 98.50
C ASP A 356 -5.49 -55.79 97.67
N ASN A 357 -5.51 -55.63 96.35
CA ASN A 357 -5.51 -56.74 95.39
C ASN A 357 -4.28 -57.67 95.53
N THR A 358 -3.18 -57.21 96.15
CA THR A 358 -2.01 -58.07 96.40
C THR A 358 -2.23 -59.07 97.52
N LYS A 359 -3.25 -58.85 98.36
CA LYS A 359 -3.52 -59.63 99.58
C LYS A 359 -4.77 -60.50 99.52
N TYR A 360 -5.79 -60.11 98.75
CA TYR A 360 -7.09 -60.80 98.70
C TYR A 360 -7.51 -61.27 97.30
N GLY A 361 -6.67 -61.08 96.29
CA GLY A 361 -6.95 -61.42 94.89
C GLY A 361 -7.43 -60.21 94.08
N ASN A 362 -7.38 -60.36 92.76
CA ASN A 362 -7.72 -59.29 91.81
C ASN A 362 -9.23 -59.14 91.65
N SER A 363 -9.91 -58.46 92.60
CA SER A 363 -11.28 -58.03 92.34
C SER A 363 -11.30 -57.03 91.18
N ILE A 364 -12.33 -57.16 90.34
CA ILE A 364 -12.52 -56.39 89.12
C ILE A 364 -13.79 -55.54 89.21
N MET A 365 -13.67 -54.26 88.86
CA MET A 365 -14.79 -53.36 88.63
C MET A 365 -14.58 -52.74 87.24
N THR A 366 -15.47 -53.04 86.29
CA THR A 366 -15.34 -52.62 84.89
C THR A 366 -16.61 -51.94 84.41
N ALA A 367 -16.48 -50.94 83.53
CA ALA A 367 -17.59 -50.35 82.80
C ALA A 367 -17.40 -50.53 81.30
N THR A 368 -18.49 -50.79 80.59
CA THR A 368 -18.57 -50.72 79.13
C THR A 368 -19.72 -49.82 78.74
N THR A 369 -19.44 -48.75 77.99
CA THR A 369 -20.40 -47.67 77.77
C THR A 369 -20.49 -47.25 76.31
N GLN A 370 -21.54 -46.52 75.98
CA GLN A 370 -21.85 -46.05 74.63
C GLN A 370 -21.85 -44.52 74.59
N SER A 371 -21.66 -43.95 73.40
CA SER A 371 -21.62 -42.49 73.18
C SER A 371 -22.95 -41.78 73.41
N ASP A 372 -24.04 -42.52 73.59
CA ASP A 372 -25.35 -41.98 74.01
C ASP A 372 -25.49 -41.84 75.53
N GLY A 373 -24.47 -42.22 76.31
CA GLY A 373 -24.44 -42.23 77.76
C GLY A 373 -24.89 -43.55 78.42
N SER A 374 -25.32 -44.57 77.66
CA SER A 374 -25.70 -45.88 78.20
C SER A 374 -24.50 -46.63 78.78
N PHE A 375 -24.67 -47.30 79.91
CA PHE A 375 -23.61 -48.02 80.61
C PHE A 375 -23.99 -49.41 81.12
N VAL A 376 -22.97 -50.27 81.20
CA VAL A 376 -22.98 -51.53 81.92
C VAL A 376 -21.76 -51.58 82.82
N PHE A 377 -21.96 -51.51 84.13
CA PHE A 377 -20.94 -51.83 85.13
C PHE A 377 -21.00 -53.33 85.44
N LYS A 378 -19.84 -53.95 85.63
CA LYS A 378 -19.69 -55.34 86.08
C LYS A 378 -18.68 -55.40 87.22
N HIS A 379 -18.95 -56.26 88.20
CA HIS A 379 -18.04 -56.57 89.29
C HIS A 379 -18.08 -58.05 89.66
N ASP A 380 -17.14 -58.46 90.50
CA ASP A 380 -17.05 -59.80 91.05
C ASP A 380 -17.12 -59.80 92.58
N MET A 381 -17.65 -60.88 93.15
CA MET A 381 -17.80 -61.07 94.59
C MET A 381 -16.93 -62.25 95.02
N ILE A 382 -16.04 -62.06 96.00
CA ILE A 382 -15.00 -63.04 96.39
C ILE A 382 -15.15 -63.43 97.87
N ASP A 383 -15.21 -64.74 98.19
CA ASP A 383 -15.35 -65.23 99.57
C ASP A 383 -14.04 -65.32 100.38
N GLY A 384 -13.04 -64.53 99.97
CA GLY A 384 -11.67 -64.59 100.49
C GLY A 384 -10.84 -65.78 99.99
N GLN A 385 -11.40 -66.68 99.18
CA GLN A 385 -10.66 -67.74 98.48
C GLN A 385 -10.94 -67.79 96.98
N LYS A 386 -12.18 -67.55 96.55
CA LYS A 386 -12.59 -67.61 95.14
C LYS A 386 -13.70 -66.62 94.83
N THR A 387 -13.82 -66.22 93.57
CA THR A 387 -15.02 -65.55 93.07
C THR A 387 -16.22 -66.50 93.21
N ILE A 388 -17.26 -66.05 93.90
CA ILE A 388 -18.52 -66.79 94.13
C ILE A 388 -19.67 -66.29 93.25
N GLY A 389 -19.56 -65.09 92.68
CA GLY A 389 -20.51 -64.59 91.71
C GLY A 389 -20.08 -63.28 91.04
N TYR A 390 -20.87 -62.83 90.07
CA TYR A 390 -20.65 -61.59 89.33
C TYR A 390 -21.87 -60.68 89.41
N GLY A 391 -21.66 -59.43 89.83
CA GLY A 391 -22.68 -58.40 89.79
C GLY A 391 -22.64 -57.61 88.48
N LYS A 392 -23.79 -57.18 87.99
CA LYS A 392 -23.93 -56.34 86.81
C LYS A 392 -25.03 -55.29 87.00
N LEU A 393 -24.65 -54.03 86.84
CA LEU A 393 -25.52 -52.87 86.95
C LEU A 393 -25.63 -52.20 85.58
N THR A 394 -26.83 -52.07 85.04
CA THR A 394 -27.08 -51.35 83.78
C THR A 394 -27.79 -50.02 84.05
N GLY A 395 -27.53 -49.03 83.22
CA GLY A 395 -28.10 -47.69 83.37
C GLY A 395 -27.72 -46.77 82.22
N LYS A 396 -27.99 -45.48 82.39
CA LYS A 396 -27.65 -44.42 81.44
C LYS A 396 -27.36 -43.12 82.17
N VAL A 397 -26.30 -42.43 81.77
CA VAL A 397 -26.08 -41.01 82.10
C VAL A 397 -26.82 -40.20 81.04
N ASN A 398 -27.80 -39.40 81.45
CA ASN A 398 -28.49 -38.46 80.58
C ASN A 398 -27.69 -37.14 80.61
N HIS A 399 -27.25 -36.70 79.45
CA HIS A 399 -26.25 -35.66 79.31
C HIS A 399 -26.37 -34.99 77.93
N HIS A 400 -25.89 -33.75 77.81
CA HIS A 400 -25.89 -33.00 76.56
C HIS A 400 -24.79 -31.94 76.53
N TYR A 401 -24.56 -31.28 75.38
CA TYR A 401 -23.70 -30.10 75.31
C TYR A 401 -24.21 -29.10 74.26
N VAL A 402 -23.79 -27.84 74.41
CA VAL A 402 -24.01 -26.74 73.45
C VAL A 402 -22.64 -26.21 73.04
N ALA A 403 -22.42 -26.02 71.74
CA ALA A 403 -21.18 -25.43 71.22
C ALA A 403 -21.34 -23.92 70.97
N ASN A 404 -20.39 -23.14 71.49
CA ASN A 404 -20.40 -21.68 71.49
C ASN A 404 -19.60 -21.13 70.30
N LYS A 405 -19.91 -19.89 69.87
CA LYS A 405 -19.36 -19.27 68.65
C LYS A 405 -17.83 -19.06 68.64
N ASP A 406 -17.16 -19.20 69.78
CA ASP A 406 -15.71 -19.12 69.95
C ASP A 406 -14.99 -20.49 69.83
N GLY A 407 -15.74 -21.58 69.69
CA GLY A 407 -15.24 -22.96 69.68
C GLY A 407 -15.30 -23.64 71.05
N SER A 408 -15.59 -22.91 72.14
CA SER A 408 -15.85 -23.51 73.45
C SER A 408 -17.15 -24.31 73.43
N ILE A 409 -17.34 -25.19 74.42
CA ILE A 409 -18.61 -25.90 74.64
C ILE A 409 -19.05 -25.75 76.09
N THR A 410 -20.36 -25.80 76.31
CA THR A 410 -20.99 -25.94 77.63
C THR A 410 -21.60 -27.32 77.70
N ALA A 411 -21.03 -28.22 78.51
CA ALA A 411 -21.42 -29.61 78.66
C ALA A 411 -22.15 -29.84 79.99
N VAL A 412 -23.25 -30.58 79.95
CA VAL A 412 -24.18 -30.78 81.07
C VAL A 412 -24.38 -32.27 81.34
N ILE A 413 -24.44 -32.63 82.62
CA ILE A 413 -24.85 -33.95 83.11
C ILE A 413 -26.16 -33.74 83.86
N ASP A 414 -27.28 -34.07 83.21
CA ASP A 414 -28.62 -33.84 83.71
C ASP A 414 -28.95 -34.83 84.84
N SER A 415 -28.78 -36.12 84.58
CA SER A 415 -29.17 -37.18 85.52
C SER A 415 -28.50 -38.53 85.24
N VAL A 416 -28.58 -39.45 86.21
CA VAL A 416 -28.22 -40.86 86.06
C VAL A 416 -29.43 -41.73 86.30
N THR A 417 -29.79 -42.55 85.32
CA THR A 417 -30.85 -43.58 85.42
C THR A 417 -30.22 -44.95 85.62
N PHE A 418 -30.62 -45.65 86.68
CA PHE A 418 -30.27 -47.03 86.96
C PHE A 418 -31.40 -47.94 86.50
N ASN A 419 -31.11 -48.83 85.54
CA ASN A 419 -32.11 -49.66 84.87
C ASN A 419 -32.27 -51.00 85.59
N THR A 420 -31.19 -51.81 85.69
CA THR A 420 -31.24 -53.14 86.32
C THR A 420 -29.99 -53.46 87.14
N TYR A 421 -30.16 -54.15 88.26
CA TYR A 421 -29.06 -54.78 88.99
C TYR A 421 -29.30 -56.30 89.01
N GLU A 422 -28.37 -57.06 88.45
CA GLU A 422 -28.35 -58.53 88.51
C GLU A 422 -27.07 -59.01 89.21
N TYR A 423 -27.16 -60.16 89.89
CA TYR A 423 -26.04 -60.87 90.48
C TYR A 423 -26.19 -62.36 90.16
N GLU A 424 -25.16 -62.94 89.57
CA GLU A 424 -25.11 -64.34 89.16
C GLU A 424 -24.16 -65.11 90.10
N ASN A 425 -24.70 -66.04 90.89
CA ASN A 425 -23.87 -66.98 91.64
C ASN A 425 -23.24 -67.99 90.67
N VAL A 426 -21.92 -68.19 90.78
CA VAL A 426 -21.16 -69.18 90.01
C VAL A 426 -20.46 -70.24 90.88
N ALA A 427 -20.30 -69.98 92.18
CA ALA A 427 -19.78 -70.95 93.14
C ALA A 427 -20.32 -70.73 94.56
N LYS A 428 -20.43 -71.80 95.36
CA LYS A 428 -21.00 -71.72 96.71
C LYS A 428 -20.15 -70.87 97.67
N ASN A 429 -20.78 -69.93 98.35
CA ASN A 429 -20.17 -69.12 99.40
C ASN A 429 -19.66 -69.99 100.56
N SER A 430 -18.34 -70.02 100.75
CA SER A 430 -17.67 -70.87 101.75
C SER A 430 -17.29 -70.13 103.03
N ALA A 431 -17.55 -68.82 103.11
CA ALA A 431 -17.27 -68.01 104.30
C ALA A 431 -18.34 -68.20 105.41
N VAL A 432 -17.91 -67.99 106.66
CA VAL A 432 -18.71 -68.24 107.88
C VAL A 432 -19.75 -67.14 108.13
N ASN A 433 -19.37 -65.88 107.95
CA ASN A 433 -20.29 -64.75 107.89
C ASN A 433 -20.77 -64.62 106.43
N LYS A 434 -22.07 -64.57 106.19
CA LYS A 434 -22.66 -64.42 104.84
C LYS A 434 -23.43 -63.12 104.63
N ASN A 435 -23.27 -62.15 105.53
CA ASN A 435 -24.00 -60.88 105.44
C ASN A 435 -23.37 -59.96 104.38
N ILE A 436 -23.73 -60.16 103.12
CA ILE A 436 -23.34 -59.30 101.99
C ILE A 436 -24.45 -58.26 101.76
N VAL A 437 -24.10 -57.03 101.37
CA VAL A 437 -25.07 -55.99 100.98
C VAL A 437 -24.65 -55.30 99.70
N PHE A 438 -25.33 -55.59 98.59
CA PHE A 438 -25.12 -54.88 97.33
C PHE A 438 -25.82 -53.52 97.38
N ARG A 439 -25.07 -52.42 97.35
CA ARG A 439 -25.62 -51.06 97.32
C ARG A 439 -25.23 -50.28 96.07
N ILE A 440 -26.05 -49.28 95.74
CA ILE A 440 -25.66 -48.15 94.90
C ILE A 440 -25.79 -46.90 95.78
N VAL A 441 -24.75 -46.06 95.83
CA VAL A 441 -24.67 -44.89 96.71
C VAL A 441 -24.38 -43.64 95.90
N SER A 442 -25.02 -42.52 96.21
CA SER A 442 -24.83 -41.25 95.49
C SER A 442 -23.47 -40.62 95.80
N ILE A 443 -23.06 -39.63 95.01
CA ILE A 443 -21.88 -38.79 95.33
C ILE A 443 -21.99 -38.02 96.65
N ASN A 444 -23.19 -37.85 97.20
CA ASN A 444 -23.40 -37.21 98.51
C ASN A 444 -23.48 -38.23 99.66
N GLY A 445 -23.43 -39.54 99.36
CA GLY A 445 -23.58 -40.62 100.35
C GLY A 445 -25.00 -41.18 100.49
N ASP A 446 -25.96 -40.76 99.66
CA ASP A 446 -27.35 -41.24 99.75
C ASP A 446 -27.47 -42.70 99.28
N GLU A 447 -28.19 -43.55 100.01
CA GLU A 447 -28.44 -44.94 99.60
C GLU A 447 -29.53 -45.02 98.53
N ILE A 448 -29.14 -45.32 97.28
CA ILE A 448 -30.01 -45.32 96.09
C ILE A 448 -30.74 -46.66 95.98
N TYR A 449 -30.01 -47.73 96.23
CA TYR A 449 -30.45 -49.12 96.23
C TYR A 449 -29.59 -49.88 97.23
N SER A 450 -30.18 -50.88 97.88
CA SER A 450 -29.51 -51.72 98.87
C SER A 450 -30.23 -53.06 98.93
N LYS A 451 -29.47 -54.15 98.83
CA LYS A 451 -30.00 -55.50 98.89
C LYS A 451 -29.10 -56.41 99.73
N PRO A 452 -29.53 -56.74 100.97
CA PRO A 452 -28.94 -57.82 101.75
C PRO A 452 -29.03 -59.15 100.99
N HIS A 453 -27.97 -59.94 101.05
CA HIS A 453 -27.81 -61.18 100.30
C HIS A 453 -26.84 -62.15 101.00
N ASP A 454 -26.89 -63.43 100.65
CA ASP A 454 -26.06 -64.50 101.26
C ASP A 454 -24.87 -64.95 100.37
N GLY A 455 -24.81 -64.43 99.14
CA GLY A 455 -23.85 -64.80 98.11
C GLY A 455 -24.13 -66.13 97.41
N GLU A 456 -25.12 -66.94 97.85
CA GLU A 456 -25.39 -68.30 97.30
C GLU A 456 -26.48 -68.33 96.22
N THR A 457 -27.30 -67.28 96.06
CA THR A 457 -28.41 -67.25 95.09
C THR A 457 -28.26 -66.21 93.98
N THR A 458 -28.70 -66.52 92.76
CA THR A 458 -28.76 -65.57 91.64
C THR A 458 -30.00 -64.67 91.74
N PHE A 459 -29.87 -63.37 91.46
CA PHE A 459 -31.02 -62.45 91.37
C PHE A 459 -30.91 -61.48 90.19
N LYS A 460 -32.06 -60.92 89.79
CA LYS A 460 -32.16 -59.81 88.84
C LYS A 460 -33.33 -58.91 89.20
N GLU A 461 -33.06 -57.62 89.37
CA GLU A 461 -34.07 -56.61 89.69
C GLU A 461 -34.04 -55.45 88.68
N SER A 462 -35.22 -54.91 88.39
CA SER A 462 -35.37 -53.65 87.66
C SER A 462 -35.45 -52.52 88.67
N LEU A 463 -34.50 -51.58 88.62
CA LEU A 463 -34.43 -50.45 89.53
C LEU A 463 -35.28 -49.29 89.03
N ASN A 464 -35.12 -48.94 87.75
CA ASN A 464 -35.76 -47.81 87.07
C ASN A 464 -35.73 -46.49 87.89
N LYS A 465 -34.64 -46.26 88.64
CA LYS A 465 -34.45 -45.06 89.48
C LYS A 465 -33.60 -44.03 88.75
N THR A 466 -34.06 -42.79 88.65
CA THR A 466 -33.29 -41.67 88.11
C THR A 466 -32.90 -40.70 89.21
N ILE A 467 -31.65 -40.22 89.20
CA ILE A 467 -31.13 -39.19 90.09
C ILE A 467 -30.69 -38.00 89.26
N THR A 468 -31.29 -36.84 89.52
CA THR A 468 -30.89 -35.56 88.92
C THR A 468 -29.58 -35.08 89.53
N LEU A 469 -28.62 -34.68 88.68
CA LEU A 469 -27.30 -34.18 89.09
C LEU A 469 -27.05 -32.72 88.68
N ASN A 470 -27.61 -32.30 87.54
CA ASN A 470 -27.51 -30.95 86.97
C ASN A 470 -26.12 -30.31 87.14
N LYS A 471 -25.08 -30.98 86.60
CA LYS A 471 -23.70 -30.48 86.62
C LYS A 471 -23.30 -29.92 85.26
N GLU A 472 -22.91 -28.65 85.22
CA GLU A 472 -22.54 -27.91 84.02
C GLU A 472 -21.04 -27.57 84.03
N PHE A 473 -20.38 -27.71 82.89
CA PHE A 473 -18.95 -27.46 82.71
C PHE A 473 -18.71 -26.74 81.38
N THR A 474 -18.05 -25.58 81.41
CA THR A 474 -17.59 -24.90 80.18
C THR A 474 -16.17 -25.33 79.83
N LEU A 475 -15.95 -25.84 78.62
CA LEU A 475 -14.66 -26.32 78.11
C LEU A 475 -14.21 -25.49 76.91
N GLN A 476 -13.02 -24.93 76.99
CA GLN A 476 -12.38 -24.22 75.86
C GLN A 476 -11.90 -25.22 74.77
N PRO A 477 -11.63 -24.75 73.54
CA PRO A 477 -10.98 -25.54 72.49
C PRO A 477 -9.81 -26.38 73.03
N HIS A 478 -9.77 -27.65 72.65
CA HIS A 478 -8.75 -28.64 73.05
C HIS A 478 -8.59 -28.90 74.58
N THR A 479 -9.63 -28.66 75.39
CA THR A 479 -9.62 -28.95 76.85
C THR A 479 -10.60 -30.05 77.28
N SER A 480 -10.31 -30.70 78.42
CA SER A 480 -11.14 -31.74 79.03
C SER A 480 -11.60 -31.39 80.45
N THR A 481 -12.68 -32.01 80.93
CA THR A 481 -12.99 -32.04 82.37
C THR A 481 -12.01 -32.95 83.12
N PRO A 482 -11.82 -32.78 84.45
CA PRO A 482 -11.36 -33.86 85.30
C PRO A 482 -12.38 -35.03 85.31
N ASN A 483 -11.97 -36.19 85.82
CA ASN A 483 -12.89 -37.32 86.02
C ASN A 483 -13.91 -36.99 87.13
N ILE A 484 -15.17 -36.83 86.73
CA ILE A 484 -16.31 -36.50 87.59
C ILE A 484 -16.92 -37.80 88.13
N GLN A 485 -16.88 -38.03 89.43
CA GLN A 485 -17.63 -39.15 90.02
C GLN A 485 -19.14 -38.88 89.97
N LEU A 486 -19.96 -39.90 89.67
CA LEU A 486 -21.43 -39.79 89.60
C LEU A 486 -22.16 -40.63 90.65
N PHE A 487 -21.66 -41.83 90.94
CA PHE A 487 -22.17 -42.72 91.98
C PHE A 487 -21.07 -43.71 92.40
N GLN A 488 -21.33 -44.47 93.46
CA GLN A 488 -20.56 -45.63 93.86
C GLN A 488 -21.41 -46.89 93.87
N LEU A 489 -20.75 -48.02 93.61
CA LEU A 489 -21.28 -49.37 93.70
C LEU A 489 -20.54 -50.04 94.86
N HIS A 490 -21.27 -50.43 95.91
CA HIS A 490 -20.71 -51.10 97.08
C HIS A 490 -21.20 -52.55 97.12
N ASP A 491 -20.34 -53.44 97.62
CA ASP A 491 -20.60 -54.87 97.77
C ASP A 491 -20.39 -55.34 99.22
N ASP A 492 -20.63 -54.43 100.18
CA ASP A 492 -20.22 -54.49 101.59
C ASP A 492 -20.35 -55.89 102.23
N TRP A 493 -19.30 -56.33 102.95
CA TRP A 493 -19.29 -57.61 103.64
C TRP A 493 -18.36 -57.64 104.87
N ILE A 494 -17.08 -57.98 104.68
CA ILE A 494 -16.01 -57.93 105.71
C ILE A 494 -14.88 -57.01 105.25
N TYR A 495 -14.50 -57.15 103.97
CA TYR A 495 -13.68 -56.21 103.23
C TYR A 495 -14.57 -55.67 102.11
N ASN A 496 -14.80 -54.37 102.06
CA ASN A 496 -15.76 -53.78 101.14
C ASN A 496 -15.04 -53.24 99.90
N THR A 497 -15.53 -53.59 98.72
CA THR A 497 -15.02 -53.12 97.43
C THR A 497 -15.95 -52.04 96.89
N HIS A 498 -15.44 -50.82 96.78
CA HIS A 498 -16.23 -49.64 96.41
C HIS A 498 -15.83 -49.17 95.01
N GLY A 499 -16.62 -49.57 94.02
CA GLY A 499 -16.48 -49.11 92.65
C GLY A 499 -17.01 -47.69 92.48
N SER A 500 -16.19 -46.76 92.00
CA SER A 500 -16.64 -45.44 91.57
C SER A 500 -16.97 -45.44 90.08
N ALA A 501 -18.13 -44.86 89.72
CA ALA A 501 -18.44 -44.47 88.35
C ALA A 501 -17.91 -43.06 88.09
N LEU A 502 -16.98 -42.94 87.14
CA LEU A 502 -16.33 -41.69 86.75
C LEU A 502 -16.72 -41.32 85.32
N VAL A 503 -16.87 -40.04 85.00
CA VAL A 503 -17.13 -39.57 83.62
C VAL A 503 -16.26 -38.38 83.25
N ALA A 504 -16.00 -38.20 81.96
CA ALA A 504 -15.26 -37.06 81.44
C ALA A 504 -15.77 -36.59 80.08
N TYR A 505 -15.56 -35.32 79.80
CA TYR A 505 -15.75 -34.69 78.49
C TYR A 505 -14.41 -34.20 77.94
N LYS A 506 -14.25 -34.20 76.62
CA LYS A 506 -13.14 -33.55 75.90
C LYS A 506 -13.68 -32.74 74.73
N ASN A 507 -13.38 -31.44 74.71
CA ASN A 507 -13.62 -30.58 73.55
C ASN A 507 -12.43 -30.69 72.59
N ASN A 508 -12.67 -31.13 71.35
CA ASN A 508 -11.69 -31.20 70.27
C ASN A 508 -11.92 -30.13 69.18
N ASN A 509 -12.85 -29.19 69.37
CA ASN A 509 -13.03 -28.06 68.44
C ASN A 509 -11.74 -27.23 68.37
N ASP A 510 -11.46 -26.68 67.18
CA ASP A 510 -10.42 -25.65 67.00
C ASP A 510 -10.93 -24.24 67.34
N ALA A 511 -10.02 -23.28 67.49
CA ALA A 511 -10.35 -21.87 67.67
C ALA A 511 -10.63 -21.18 66.32
N VAL A 512 -11.70 -20.36 66.26
CA VAL A 512 -12.13 -19.68 65.02
C VAL A 512 -11.22 -18.49 64.66
N PRO A 513 -10.62 -18.42 63.45
CA PRO A 513 -9.78 -17.30 63.04
C PRO A 513 -10.55 -15.98 62.86
N ASN A 514 -9.94 -14.86 63.26
CA ASN A 514 -10.54 -13.52 63.11
C ASN A 514 -10.28 -12.94 61.70
N ILE A 515 -11.32 -12.83 60.87
CA ILE A 515 -11.26 -12.29 59.50
C ILE A 515 -11.85 -10.87 59.46
N VAL A 516 -11.03 -9.91 59.03
CA VAL A 516 -11.42 -8.50 58.87
C VAL A 516 -12.02 -8.26 57.49
N ILE A 517 -13.23 -7.68 57.44
CA ILE A 517 -13.93 -7.33 56.20
C ILE A 517 -13.70 -5.84 55.90
N PRO A 518 -13.30 -5.44 54.68
CA PRO A 518 -13.13 -4.04 54.30
C PRO A 518 -14.47 -3.29 54.16
N SER A 519 -14.41 -1.97 54.01
CA SER A 519 -15.62 -1.16 53.78
C SER A 519 -16.21 -1.39 52.38
N LYS A 520 -17.54 -1.51 52.27
CA LYS A 520 -18.23 -1.67 50.99
C LYS A 520 -18.05 -0.39 50.13
N PRO A 521 -17.59 -0.48 48.86
CA PRO A 521 -17.36 0.70 48.03
C PRO A 521 -18.67 1.32 47.50
N VAL A 522 -18.60 2.61 47.18
CA VAL A 522 -19.69 3.42 46.60
C VAL A 522 -19.46 3.58 45.09
N PRO A 523 -20.49 3.47 44.22
CA PRO A 523 -20.33 3.66 42.78
C PRO A 523 -19.79 5.04 42.39
N PRO A 524 -18.90 5.15 41.38
CA PRO A 524 -18.34 6.43 40.95
C PRO A 524 -19.33 7.22 40.07
N THR A 525 -19.46 8.52 40.31
CA THR A 525 -20.23 9.42 39.42
C THR A 525 -19.47 9.68 38.12
N PRO A 526 -20.04 9.44 36.92
CA PRO A 526 -19.38 9.70 35.64
C PRO A 526 -19.04 11.18 35.45
N GLY A 527 -17.90 11.45 34.81
CA GLY A 527 -17.60 12.79 34.30
C GLY A 527 -18.43 13.09 33.05
N LYS A 528 -18.74 14.37 32.81
CA LYS A 528 -19.29 14.85 31.53
C LYS A 528 -18.37 15.90 30.93
N VAL A 529 -17.97 15.68 29.68
CA VAL A 529 -17.32 16.69 28.84
C VAL A 529 -18.41 17.52 28.15
N THR A 530 -18.15 18.80 27.91
CA THR A 530 -18.99 19.65 27.03
C THR A 530 -18.22 19.84 25.72
N PRO A 531 -18.72 19.37 24.57
CA PRO A 531 -17.98 19.44 23.32
C PRO A 531 -17.88 20.88 22.79
N THR A 532 -16.77 21.17 22.11
CA THR A 532 -16.60 22.43 21.37
C THR A 532 -17.38 22.34 20.05
N PRO A 533 -18.25 23.32 19.72
CA PRO A 533 -19.04 23.28 18.49
C PRO A 533 -18.18 23.57 17.24
N GLU A 534 -18.50 22.88 16.15
CA GLU A 534 -17.87 23.04 14.84
C GLU A 534 -18.24 24.38 14.15
N LYS A 535 -17.38 24.82 13.23
CA LYS A 535 -17.61 25.99 12.38
C LYS A 535 -18.57 25.64 11.23
N PRO A 536 -19.53 26.50 10.84
CA PRO A 536 -20.39 26.24 9.70
C PRO A 536 -19.58 26.18 8.39
N VAL A 537 -19.67 25.06 7.67
CA VAL A 537 -19.03 24.89 6.36
C VAL A 537 -19.89 25.61 5.28
N PRO A 538 -19.32 26.51 4.46
CA PRO A 538 -20.06 27.16 3.38
C PRO A 538 -20.34 26.18 2.22
N PRO A 539 -21.41 26.40 1.43
CA PRO A 539 -21.75 25.51 0.33
C PRO A 539 -20.67 25.49 -0.76
N THR A 540 -20.42 24.31 -1.33
CA THR A 540 -19.40 24.07 -2.35
C THR A 540 -19.56 25.05 -3.53
N PRO A 541 -18.50 25.77 -3.96
CA PRO A 541 -18.59 26.67 -5.11
C PRO A 541 -18.91 25.89 -6.39
N VAL A 542 -19.79 26.44 -7.23
CA VAL A 542 -20.06 25.88 -8.57
C VAL A 542 -18.82 26.07 -9.43
N LYS A 543 -18.37 25.00 -10.09
CA LYS A 543 -17.21 25.03 -11.00
C LYS A 543 -17.48 26.01 -12.17
N PRO A 544 -16.61 27.00 -12.44
CA PRO A 544 -16.82 27.94 -13.53
C PRO A 544 -16.70 27.26 -14.90
N GLU A 545 -17.47 27.74 -15.88
CA GLU A 545 -17.34 27.33 -17.27
C GLU A 545 -16.06 27.91 -17.89
N ALA A 546 -15.35 27.10 -18.69
CA ALA A 546 -14.07 27.49 -19.28
C ALA A 546 -14.25 28.51 -20.43
N VAL A 547 -13.46 29.57 -20.41
CA VAL A 547 -13.40 30.59 -21.47
C VAL A 547 -12.78 29.97 -22.71
N LYS A 548 -13.51 29.97 -23.83
CA LYS A 548 -13.03 29.47 -25.13
C LYS A 548 -12.37 30.61 -25.93
N PRO A 549 -11.16 30.42 -26.47
CA PRO A 549 -10.52 31.43 -27.32
C PRO A 549 -11.26 31.56 -28.67
N VAL A 550 -11.39 32.78 -29.16
CA VAL A 550 -11.87 33.07 -30.52
C VAL A 550 -10.66 33.15 -31.44
N LEU A 551 -10.61 32.29 -32.47
CA LEU A 551 -9.47 32.16 -33.38
C LEU A 551 -9.80 32.70 -34.78
N GLU A 552 -8.88 33.46 -35.37
CA GLU A 552 -8.98 33.98 -36.74
C GLU A 552 -8.40 32.96 -37.73
N GLN A 553 -9.11 32.68 -38.83
CA GLN A 553 -8.66 31.70 -39.84
C GLN A 553 -7.58 32.27 -40.75
N GLU A 554 -6.57 31.45 -41.07
CA GLU A 554 -5.52 31.79 -42.02
C GLU A 554 -6.03 31.84 -43.47
N LYS A 555 -5.39 32.66 -44.31
CA LYS A 555 -5.70 32.75 -45.74
C LYS A 555 -5.00 31.61 -46.50
N PRO A 556 -5.66 30.95 -47.48
CA PRO A 556 -5.02 29.91 -48.27
C PRO A 556 -3.88 30.47 -49.11
N VAL A 557 -2.72 29.79 -49.09
CA VAL A 557 -1.53 30.17 -49.87
C VAL A 557 -1.59 29.47 -51.23
N PRO A 558 -1.47 30.21 -52.36
CA PRO A 558 -1.43 29.59 -53.70
C PRO A 558 -0.20 28.70 -53.94
N GLU A 559 -0.32 27.73 -54.84
CA GLU A 559 0.80 26.89 -55.27
C GLU A 559 1.91 27.71 -55.97
N ALA A 560 3.16 27.28 -55.79
CA ALA A 560 4.32 27.97 -56.35
C ALA A 560 4.41 27.78 -57.88
N PRO A 561 4.61 28.86 -58.67
CA PRO A 561 4.76 28.75 -60.11
C PRO A 561 6.07 28.03 -60.48
N GLN A 562 6.05 27.26 -61.58
CA GLN A 562 7.25 26.62 -62.11
C GLN A 562 8.21 27.65 -62.75
N LYS A 563 9.51 27.40 -62.64
CA LYS A 563 10.57 28.25 -63.20
C LYS A 563 10.71 28.01 -64.71
N PRO A 564 10.77 29.06 -65.56
CA PRO A 564 11.05 28.90 -67.00
C PRO A 564 12.40 28.25 -67.29
N THR A 565 12.48 27.53 -68.41
CA THR A 565 13.70 26.93 -68.99
C THR A 565 14.17 27.72 -70.21
N ASP A 566 15.48 27.91 -70.35
CA ASP A 566 16.08 28.65 -71.47
C ASP A 566 16.33 27.73 -72.68
N ASP A 567 15.42 27.78 -73.67
CA ASP A 567 15.61 27.12 -74.98
C ASP A 567 16.40 28.02 -75.96
N VAL A 568 17.29 27.39 -76.73
CA VAL A 568 18.23 28.08 -77.64
C VAL A 568 17.70 28.10 -79.09
N PRO A 569 17.75 29.22 -79.83
CA PRO A 569 17.25 29.29 -81.21
C PRO A 569 18.05 28.41 -82.19
N ASN A 570 17.33 27.69 -83.05
CA ASN A 570 17.93 27.00 -84.21
C ASN A 570 18.19 28.00 -85.36
N LEU A 571 19.36 27.93 -86.01
CA LEU A 571 19.82 28.93 -86.99
C LEU A 571 20.13 28.31 -88.36
N GLU A 572 19.59 28.91 -89.43
CA GLU A 572 19.79 28.50 -90.83
C GLU A 572 21.17 28.97 -91.35
N LYS A 573 21.93 28.09 -92.02
CA LYS A 573 23.30 28.35 -92.52
C LYS A 573 23.32 28.85 -93.97
N GLU A 574 24.23 29.78 -94.27
CA GLU A 574 24.49 30.30 -95.62
C GLU A 574 25.14 29.27 -96.56
N LYS A 575 25.00 29.47 -97.89
CA LYS A 575 25.64 28.66 -98.93
C LYS A 575 27.03 29.22 -99.30
N PRO A 576 28.06 28.39 -99.55
CA PRO A 576 29.39 28.86 -99.95
C PRO A 576 29.40 29.41 -101.39
N VAL A 577 30.18 30.47 -101.63
CA VAL A 577 30.35 31.12 -102.95
C VAL A 577 31.67 30.66 -103.60
N PRO A 578 31.71 30.30 -104.89
CA PRO A 578 32.94 29.96 -105.60
C PRO A 578 33.88 31.18 -105.83
N PRO A 579 35.20 30.97 -105.95
CA PRO A 579 36.15 32.06 -106.23
C PRO A 579 36.07 32.55 -107.69
N THR A 580 36.37 33.84 -107.88
CA THR A 580 36.33 34.54 -109.17
C THR A 580 37.34 33.97 -110.19
N PRO A 581 36.97 33.76 -111.47
CA PRO A 581 37.91 33.42 -112.54
C PRO A 581 38.96 34.52 -112.79
N VAL A 582 40.16 34.12 -113.20
CA VAL A 582 41.27 35.02 -113.56
C VAL A 582 41.28 35.26 -115.07
N GLU A 583 41.61 36.49 -115.50
CA GLU A 583 41.72 36.88 -116.90
C GLU A 583 42.97 36.24 -117.56
N PRO A 584 42.86 35.63 -118.76
CA PRO A 584 43.98 34.92 -119.38
C PRO A 584 44.95 35.85 -120.14
N GLU A 585 46.25 35.71 -119.87
CA GLU A 585 47.30 36.42 -120.61
C GLU A 585 47.56 35.82 -122.02
N ALA A 586 48.01 36.66 -122.97
CA ALA A 586 48.29 36.25 -124.35
C ALA A 586 49.68 35.62 -124.52
N ILE A 587 49.73 34.51 -125.26
CA ILE A 587 50.94 33.72 -125.52
C ILE A 587 51.86 34.45 -126.51
N LYS A 588 53.16 34.47 -126.22
CA LYS A 588 54.25 34.98 -127.08
C LYS A 588 55.18 33.82 -127.48
N PRO A 589 55.78 33.83 -128.67
CA PRO A 589 56.73 32.79 -129.10
C PRO A 589 58.06 32.86 -128.33
N ASP A 590 58.67 31.69 -128.15
CA ASP A 590 59.94 31.49 -127.45
C ASP A 590 61.13 31.51 -128.42
N LEU A 591 62.23 32.17 -128.02
CA LEU A 591 63.44 32.38 -128.81
C LEU A 591 64.66 31.95 -128.00
N LYS A 592 65.42 30.99 -128.52
CA LYS A 592 66.52 30.36 -127.77
C LYS A 592 67.79 31.20 -127.80
N SER A 593 68.54 31.15 -126.70
CA SER A 593 69.82 31.83 -126.50
C SER A 593 70.91 30.84 -126.05
N PHE A 594 72.17 31.25 -126.15
CA PHE A 594 73.33 30.50 -125.65
C PHE A 594 73.69 30.95 -124.23
N THR A 595 74.18 30.03 -123.39
CA THR A 595 74.57 30.33 -121.99
C THR A 595 75.84 29.55 -121.62
N PRO A 596 76.90 30.20 -121.11
CA PRO A 596 78.16 29.53 -120.75
C PRO A 596 78.07 28.75 -119.43
N GLU A 597 78.89 27.68 -119.29
CA GLU A 597 79.02 26.91 -118.04
C GLU A 597 79.74 27.71 -116.94
N ILE A 598 79.34 27.45 -115.68
CA ILE A 598 79.90 28.02 -114.44
C ILE A 598 80.15 26.86 -113.45
N TYR A 599 81.26 26.89 -112.71
CA TYR A 599 81.57 25.88 -111.69
C TYR A 599 80.79 26.11 -110.39
N ASN A 600 80.32 25.02 -109.76
CA ASN A 600 79.56 25.07 -108.50
C ASN A 600 80.27 24.24 -107.40
N PRO A 601 80.51 24.81 -106.20
CA PRO A 601 81.14 24.11 -105.08
C PRO A 601 80.20 23.11 -104.37
N ILE A 602 80.77 22.00 -103.91
CA ILE A 602 80.15 20.96 -103.11
C ILE A 602 79.91 21.47 -101.67
N LYS A 603 78.85 20.99 -101.01
CA LYS A 603 78.50 21.28 -99.60
C LYS A 603 78.63 20.01 -98.73
N PRO A 604 79.06 20.12 -97.46
CA PRO A 604 79.17 18.99 -96.54
C PRO A 604 77.80 18.46 -96.08
N VAL A 605 77.74 17.15 -95.78
CA VAL A 605 76.51 16.47 -95.36
C VAL A 605 76.46 16.36 -93.84
N VAL A 606 75.58 17.15 -93.22
CA VAL A 606 75.38 17.20 -91.76
C VAL A 606 74.36 16.14 -91.34
N LYS A 607 74.70 15.29 -90.36
CA LYS A 607 73.74 14.41 -89.68
C LYS A 607 72.85 15.25 -88.76
N PRO A 608 71.51 15.11 -88.81
CA PRO A 608 70.63 15.80 -87.87
C PRO A 608 70.83 15.26 -86.45
N HIS A 609 70.63 16.11 -85.45
CA HIS A 609 70.43 15.71 -84.06
C HIS A 609 69.22 14.79 -83.92
N VAL A 610 69.28 13.84 -82.98
CA VAL A 610 68.09 13.16 -82.47
C VAL A 610 67.26 14.14 -81.63
N THR A 611 65.93 14.02 -81.69
CA THR A 611 65.04 14.89 -80.91
C THR A 611 65.20 14.57 -79.43
N VAL A 612 65.72 15.53 -78.64
CA VAL A 612 65.69 15.42 -77.18
C VAL A 612 64.23 15.48 -76.73
N PRO A 613 63.73 14.50 -75.94
CA PRO A 613 62.38 14.57 -75.40
C PRO A 613 62.16 15.84 -74.58
N GLU A 614 60.96 16.40 -74.61
CA GLU A 614 60.64 17.53 -73.74
C GLU A 614 60.70 17.11 -72.26
N LYS A 615 61.19 18.00 -71.40
CA LYS A 615 61.23 17.77 -69.95
C LYS A 615 59.81 17.84 -69.40
N VAL A 616 59.21 16.68 -69.20
CA VAL A 616 57.91 16.55 -68.54
C VAL A 616 58.14 16.58 -67.03
N VAL A 617 57.35 17.38 -66.33
CA VAL A 617 57.18 17.29 -64.88
C VAL A 617 55.87 16.55 -64.65
N TYR A 618 55.95 15.35 -64.09
CA TYR A 618 54.76 14.60 -63.69
C TYR A 618 54.26 15.13 -62.34
N GLU A 619 52.94 15.28 -62.24
CA GLU A 619 52.25 15.74 -61.04
C GLU A 619 51.26 14.67 -60.59
N VAL A 620 51.19 14.42 -59.28
CA VAL A 620 50.25 13.49 -58.67
C VAL A 620 49.59 14.14 -57.45
N MET A 621 48.29 13.95 -57.31
CA MET A 621 47.51 14.42 -56.16
C MET A 621 47.24 13.25 -55.21
N VAL A 622 47.49 13.47 -53.92
CA VAL A 622 47.32 12.50 -52.83
C VAL A 622 46.52 13.13 -51.68
N HIS A 623 46.01 12.31 -50.76
CA HIS A 623 45.35 12.77 -49.54
C HIS A 623 45.49 11.74 -48.41
N PRO A 624 45.75 12.19 -47.16
CA PRO A 624 45.59 11.33 -45.98
C PRO A 624 44.16 10.83 -45.88
N VAL A 625 43.97 9.69 -45.20
CA VAL A 625 42.65 9.12 -44.96
C VAL A 625 42.42 8.86 -43.46
N GLN A 626 41.16 8.90 -43.04
CA GLN A 626 40.73 8.52 -41.69
C GLN A 626 39.49 7.62 -41.73
N VAL A 627 39.37 6.73 -40.76
CA VAL A 627 38.14 5.99 -40.48
C VAL A 627 37.27 6.82 -39.54
N LYS A 628 35.95 6.80 -39.77
CA LYS A 628 34.93 7.30 -38.85
C LYS A 628 34.01 6.16 -38.44
N GLN A 629 33.62 6.13 -37.17
CA GLN A 629 32.58 5.23 -36.67
C GLN A 629 31.61 5.95 -35.72
N THR A 630 30.35 5.52 -35.73
CA THR A 630 29.26 6.04 -34.91
C THR A 630 28.48 4.89 -34.26
N PRO A 631 29.07 4.19 -33.28
CA PRO A 631 28.44 3.01 -32.67
C PRO A 631 27.11 3.38 -32.01
N THR A 632 26.10 2.54 -32.24
CA THR A 632 24.74 2.69 -31.69
C THR A 632 24.61 1.96 -30.35
N ASN A 633 23.59 2.32 -29.56
CA ASN A 633 23.21 1.58 -28.37
C ASN A 633 21.68 1.33 -28.32
N VAL A 634 21.28 0.30 -27.58
CA VAL A 634 19.88 -0.13 -27.40
C VAL A 634 19.67 -0.53 -25.95
N LYS A 635 18.50 -0.16 -25.40
CA LYS A 635 18.02 -0.61 -24.10
C LYS A 635 16.85 -1.57 -24.28
N SER A 636 16.92 -2.75 -23.67
CA SER A 636 15.82 -3.72 -23.56
C SER A 636 15.44 -3.93 -22.10
N VAL A 637 14.26 -4.51 -21.87
CA VAL A 637 13.74 -4.78 -20.53
C VAL A 637 13.09 -6.16 -20.47
N THR A 638 13.51 -6.97 -19.51
CA THR A 638 12.99 -8.34 -19.32
C THR A 638 12.58 -8.59 -17.87
N ASN A 639 11.65 -9.52 -17.68
CA ASN A 639 11.35 -10.08 -16.37
C ASN A 639 12.32 -11.24 -16.02
N SER A 640 12.18 -11.80 -14.81
CA SER A 640 12.97 -12.95 -14.35
C SER A 640 12.77 -14.26 -15.14
N ASP A 641 11.74 -14.37 -16.00
CA ASP A 641 11.60 -15.45 -16.98
C ASP A 641 12.30 -15.16 -18.33
N GLN A 642 13.02 -14.04 -18.43
CA GLN A 642 13.67 -13.54 -19.65
C GLN A 642 12.68 -13.20 -20.79
N VAL A 643 11.43 -12.90 -20.44
CA VAL A 643 10.42 -12.41 -21.38
C VAL A 643 10.54 -10.90 -21.49
N ASN A 644 10.54 -10.37 -22.72
CA ASN A 644 10.47 -8.92 -22.97
C ASN A 644 9.14 -8.37 -22.46
N ILE A 645 9.21 -7.33 -21.64
CA ILE A 645 8.06 -6.70 -20.97
C ILE A 645 7.86 -5.22 -21.37
N ASP A 646 8.53 -4.74 -22.43
CA ASP A 646 8.34 -3.39 -22.94
C ASP A 646 6.87 -3.13 -23.35
N GLY A 647 6.34 -2.00 -22.92
CA GLY A 647 4.93 -1.62 -23.00
C GLY A 647 3.96 -2.45 -22.14
N GLN A 648 4.42 -3.40 -21.33
CA GLN A 648 3.53 -4.31 -20.59
C GLN A 648 3.19 -3.84 -19.17
N LEU A 649 2.04 -4.29 -18.67
CA LEU A 649 1.75 -4.36 -17.24
C LEU A 649 2.51 -5.52 -16.61
N VAL A 650 3.16 -5.28 -15.48
CA VAL A 650 3.88 -6.26 -14.66
C VAL A 650 3.56 -6.06 -13.16
N PRO A 651 3.63 -7.10 -12.31
CA PRO A 651 3.29 -6.94 -10.88
C PRO A 651 4.27 -6.04 -10.12
N LYS A 652 3.76 -5.32 -9.12
CA LYS A 652 4.57 -4.77 -8.02
C LYS A 652 5.38 -5.89 -7.36
N GLY A 653 6.60 -5.61 -6.95
CA GLY A 653 7.52 -6.57 -6.33
C GLY A 653 8.03 -7.69 -7.28
N SER A 654 7.87 -7.54 -8.59
CA SER A 654 8.55 -8.38 -9.60
C SER A 654 10.00 -7.94 -9.81
N THR A 655 10.86 -8.92 -10.09
CA THR A 655 12.25 -8.70 -10.47
C THR A 655 12.33 -8.38 -11.97
N VAL A 656 13.04 -7.31 -12.32
CA VAL A 656 13.17 -6.76 -13.68
C VAL A 656 14.65 -6.53 -14.00
N THR A 657 15.05 -6.81 -15.23
CA THR A 657 16.40 -6.53 -15.75
C THR A 657 16.32 -5.53 -16.90
N TRP A 658 16.96 -4.37 -16.76
CA TRP A 658 17.27 -3.49 -17.88
C TRP A 658 18.60 -3.93 -18.50
N GLU A 659 18.60 -4.24 -19.79
CA GLU A 659 19.82 -4.56 -20.51
C GLU A 659 20.28 -3.33 -21.29
N LEU A 660 21.56 -2.98 -21.15
CA LEU A 660 22.18 -1.85 -21.85
C LEU A 660 23.19 -2.44 -22.83
N VAL A 661 22.86 -2.39 -24.12
CA VAL A 661 23.65 -3.00 -25.20
C VAL A 661 24.28 -1.90 -26.05
N ASN A 662 25.59 -2.00 -26.29
CA ASN A 662 26.30 -1.15 -27.24
C ASN A 662 26.75 -2.00 -28.44
N ALA A 663 26.78 -1.41 -29.63
CA ALA A 663 27.32 -2.08 -30.82
C ALA A 663 28.84 -2.25 -30.73
N ALA A 664 29.35 -3.33 -31.34
CA ALA A 664 30.78 -3.60 -31.52
C ALA A 664 31.54 -2.39 -32.06
N LEU A 665 32.70 -2.08 -31.45
CA LEU A 665 33.63 -1.08 -31.98
C LEU A 665 34.37 -1.67 -33.17
N LYS A 666 34.53 -0.87 -34.23
CA LYS A 666 35.05 -1.34 -35.51
C LYS A 666 36.57 -1.35 -35.60
N ALA A 667 37.07 -2.13 -36.56
CA ALA A 667 38.44 -2.09 -37.04
C ALA A 667 38.83 -0.66 -37.47
N GLY A 668 40.07 -0.27 -37.16
CA GLY A 668 40.65 1.04 -37.46
C GLY A 668 40.53 2.07 -36.33
N ARG A 669 39.85 1.78 -35.21
CA ARG A 669 39.60 2.72 -34.10
C ARG A 669 40.86 3.31 -33.46
N GLN A 670 40.72 4.45 -32.76
CA GLN A 670 41.72 4.93 -31.79
C GLN A 670 41.74 4.08 -30.51
N ASP A 671 42.74 4.28 -29.66
CA ASP A 671 42.71 3.78 -28.28
C ASP A 671 41.52 4.39 -27.53
N ILE A 672 40.78 3.56 -26.83
CA ILE A 672 39.70 3.95 -25.93
C ILE A 672 40.31 4.24 -24.56
N THR A 673 40.26 5.50 -24.12
CA THR A 673 40.83 5.96 -22.85
C THR A 673 39.81 6.02 -21.71
N SER A 674 38.51 6.08 -22.05
CA SER A 674 37.41 5.77 -21.12
C SER A 674 36.17 5.32 -21.91
N TYR A 675 35.38 4.44 -21.31
CA TYR A 675 34.09 3.99 -21.82
C TYR A 675 33.12 3.99 -20.63
N GLU A 676 32.13 4.88 -20.66
CA GLU A 676 31.26 5.16 -19.52
C GLU A 676 29.79 5.08 -19.93
N LEU A 677 28.97 4.44 -19.11
CA LEU A 677 27.52 4.42 -19.23
C LEU A 677 26.90 5.19 -18.06
N THR A 678 25.82 5.92 -18.31
CA THR A 678 25.05 6.62 -17.26
C THR A 678 23.57 6.31 -17.42
N ASP A 679 22.96 5.83 -16.34
CA ASP A 679 21.61 5.30 -16.27
C ASP A 679 20.89 5.90 -15.05
N PRO A 680 20.09 6.97 -15.23
CA PRO A 680 19.30 7.56 -14.15
C PRO A 680 18.04 6.72 -13.94
N LEU A 681 18.17 5.60 -13.23
CA LEU A 681 17.11 4.63 -12.96
C LEU A 681 15.79 5.30 -12.52
N PRO A 682 14.62 4.88 -13.05
CA PRO A 682 13.34 5.48 -12.71
C PRO A 682 13.04 5.37 -11.20
N ASP A 683 12.41 6.40 -10.64
CA ASP A 683 11.98 6.35 -9.24
C ASP A 683 11.11 5.12 -8.98
N GLY A 684 11.31 4.52 -7.80
CA GLY A 684 10.67 3.26 -7.42
C GLY A 684 11.23 1.99 -8.05
N PHE A 685 12.37 2.05 -8.76
CA PHE A 685 13.16 0.88 -9.15
C PHE A 685 14.32 0.67 -8.15
N GLU A 686 14.19 -0.32 -7.28
CA GLU A 686 15.20 -0.71 -6.30
C GLU A 686 16.27 -1.61 -6.97
N LEU A 687 17.50 -1.09 -7.13
CA LEU A 687 18.60 -1.81 -7.80
C LEU A 687 19.26 -2.85 -6.87
N ASP A 688 19.29 -4.11 -7.31
CA ASP A 688 20.18 -5.13 -6.73
C ASP A 688 21.57 -4.98 -7.34
N VAL A 689 22.42 -4.20 -6.67
CA VAL A 689 23.82 -3.97 -7.05
C VAL A 689 24.62 -5.29 -7.12
N THR A 690 24.29 -6.28 -6.30
CA THR A 690 25.04 -7.54 -6.23
C THR A 690 24.72 -8.44 -7.43
N ALA A 691 23.43 -8.63 -7.75
CA ALA A 691 23.01 -9.34 -8.95
C ALA A 691 23.49 -8.62 -10.22
N THR A 692 23.37 -7.29 -10.26
CA THR A 692 23.82 -6.43 -11.35
C THR A 692 25.32 -6.56 -11.63
N GLN A 693 26.16 -6.50 -10.59
CA GLN A 693 27.61 -6.68 -10.70
C GLN A 693 27.99 -8.11 -11.10
N THR A 694 27.24 -9.11 -10.64
CA THR A 694 27.45 -10.53 -10.99
C THR A 694 27.17 -10.81 -12.47
N LEU A 695 26.16 -10.14 -13.05
CA LEU A 695 25.83 -10.25 -14.49
C LEU A 695 26.63 -9.29 -15.39
N SER A 696 27.37 -8.34 -14.81
CA SER A 696 28.12 -7.30 -15.53
C SER A 696 29.57 -7.19 -15.02
N PRO A 697 30.36 -8.28 -14.95
CA PRO A 697 31.63 -8.34 -14.23
C PRO A 697 32.73 -7.43 -14.80
N ASP A 698 32.68 -7.14 -16.10
CA ASP A 698 33.68 -6.33 -16.81
C ASP A 698 33.56 -4.82 -16.54
N TRP A 699 32.50 -4.42 -15.82
CA TRP A 699 32.12 -3.05 -15.53
C TRP A 699 32.27 -2.71 -14.05
N VAL A 700 32.90 -1.58 -13.75
CA VAL A 700 32.95 -0.97 -12.42
C VAL A 700 31.67 -0.17 -12.22
N ILE A 701 30.84 -0.58 -11.26
CA ILE A 701 29.49 -0.03 -11.04
C ILE A 701 29.50 0.90 -9.83
N THR A 702 28.96 2.11 -10.01
CA THR A 702 28.83 3.12 -8.95
C THR A 702 27.42 3.71 -8.93
N THR A 703 26.91 3.97 -7.74
CA THR A 703 25.60 4.58 -7.47
C THR A 703 25.79 5.82 -6.62
N ASP A 704 25.18 6.95 -6.99
CA ASP A 704 25.16 8.14 -6.14
C ASP A 704 23.97 8.17 -5.15
N GLU A 705 23.92 9.18 -4.29
CA GLU A 705 22.87 9.37 -3.28
C GLU A 705 21.47 9.61 -3.88
N ALA A 706 21.37 9.86 -5.20
CA ALA A 706 20.12 10.01 -5.95
C ALA A 706 19.73 8.75 -6.75
N GLY A 707 20.43 7.62 -6.55
CA GLY A 707 20.14 6.35 -7.23
C GLY A 707 20.61 6.27 -8.68
N LYS A 708 21.36 7.26 -9.16
CA LYS A 708 21.87 7.30 -10.53
C LYS A 708 23.04 6.33 -10.67
N VAL A 709 22.95 5.42 -11.64
CA VAL A 709 24.02 4.46 -11.92
C VAL A 709 24.99 5.06 -12.92
N SER A 710 26.27 5.04 -12.55
CA SER A 710 27.38 5.27 -13.47
C SER A 710 28.23 4.01 -13.54
N LEU A 711 28.40 3.47 -14.75
CA LEU A 711 29.24 2.31 -15.01
C LEU A 711 30.44 2.74 -15.83
N LYS A 712 31.61 2.24 -15.50
CA LYS A 712 32.84 2.47 -16.27
C LYS A 712 33.47 1.14 -16.64
N ALA A 713 34.03 1.03 -17.84
CA ALA A 713 34.80 -0.14 -18.21
C ALA A 713 35.94 -0.36 -17.21
N SER A 714 36.13 -1.60 -16.77
CA SER A 714 37.31 -1.97 -15.99
C SER A 714 38.59 -1.79 -16.82
N GLN A 715 39.76 -1.73 -16.16
CA GLN A 715 41.03 -1.66 -16.89
C GLN A 715 41.19 -2.86 -17.85
N THR A 716 40.81 -4.06 -17.41
CA THR A 716 40.79 -5.26 -18.26
C THR A 716 39.94 -5.06 -19.52
N LEU A 717 38.73 -4.51 -19.39
CA LEU A 717 37.87 -4.23 -20.54
C LEU A 717 38.45 -3.14 -21.45
N LEU A 718 39.07 -2.09 -20.91
CA LEU A 718 39.76 -1.08 -21.73
C LEU A 718 40.97 -1.68 -22.46
N ASP A 719 41.73 -2.57 -21.82
CA ASP A 719 42.85 -3.28 -22.43
C ASP A 719 42.37 -4.21 -23.55
N ASP A 720 41.30 -4.99 -23.34
CA ASP A 720 40.70 -5.88 -24.34
C ASP A 720 40.12 -5.11 -25.54
N LEU A 721 39.42 -3.99 -25.30
CA LEU A 721 38.93 -3.11 -26.36
C LEU A 721 40.07 -2.52 -27.22
N ASN A 722 41.28 -2.38 -26.65
CA ASN A 722 42.46 -1.82 -27.31
C ASN A 722 43.43 -2.86 -27.87
N ALA A 723 43.35 -4.13 -27.46
CA ALA A 723 44.34 -5.16 -27.78
C ALA A 723 44.52 -5.48 -29.28
N LYS A 724 43.47 -5.29 -30.09
CA LYS A 724 43.46 -5.54 -31.55
C LYS A 724 42.64 -4.49 -32.30
N ARG A 725 43.23 -3.32 -32.52
CA ARG A 725 42.56 -2.18 -33.17
C ARG A 725 42.38 -2.34 -34.69
N ASP A 726 43.00 -3.34 -35.29
CA ASP A 726 42.84 -3.78 -36.69
C ASP A 726 41.61 -4.67 -36.93
N GLN A 727 40.96 -5.14 -35.86
CA GLN A 727 39.81 -6.07 -35.89
C GLN A 727 38.61 -5.45 -35.15
N ASP A 728 37.39 -5.88 -35.49
CA ASP A 728 36.20 -5.53 -34.71
C ASP A 728 36.27 -6.13 -33.29
N VAL A 729 35.69 -5.44 -32.30
CA VAL A 729 35.60 -5.93 -30.91
C VAL A 729 34.21 -5.68 -30.33
N GLU A 730 33.63 -6.71 -29.71
CA GLU A 730 32.34 -6.63 -29.02
C GLU A 730 32.46 -5.86 -27.70
N VAL A 731 31.38 -5.19 -27.30
CA VAL A 731 31.27 -4.50 -26.00
C VAL A 731 30.36 -5.34 -25.09
N PRO A 732 30.84 -5.86 -23.95
CA PRO A 732 30.01 -6.65 -23.04
C PRO A 732 28.78 -5.87 -22.57
N LYS A 733 27.58 -6.45 -22.71
CA LYS A 733 26.34 -5.82 -22.26
C LYS A 733 26.34 -5.64 -20.73
N VAL A 734 25.63 -4.62 -20.25
CA VAL A 734 25.32 -4.44 -18.83
C VAL A 734 23.90 -4.94 -18.57
N SER A 735 23.67 -5.57 -17.41
CA SER A 735 22.36 -6.06 -16.98
C SER A 735 22.03 -5.48 -15.60
N LEU A 736 21.24 -4.40 -15.54
CA LEU A 736 20.80 -3.76 -14.29
C LEU A 736 19.56 -4.49 -13.75
N VAL A 737 19.74 -5.27 -12.69
CA VAL A 737 18.69 -6.08 -12.04
C VAL A 737 18.11 -5.33 -10.85
N GLY A 738 16.79 -5.27 -10.72
CA GLY A 738 16.12 -4.61 -9.60
C GLY A 738 14.65 -4.97 -9.46
N ARG A 739 13.94 -4.23 -8.60
CA ARG A 739 12.52 -4.46 -8.25
C ARG A 739 11.67 -3.20 -8.34
N LEU A 740 10.41 -3.39 -8.73
CA LEU A 740 9.40 -2.33 -8.80
C LEU A 740 8.66 -2.23 -7.47
N VAL A 741 8.66 -1.07 -6.81
CA VAL A 741 8.13 -0.93 -5.44
C VAL A 741 6.74 -0.30 -5.33
N ASN A 742 6.21 0.31 -6.41
CA ASN A 742 4.92 1.02 -6.40
C ASN A 742 3.83 0.26 -7.17
N ASP A 743 2.57 0.44 -6.77
CA ASP A 743 1.41 0.28 -7.65
C ASP A 743 1.24 1.56 -8.51
N ALA A 744 0.45 1.47 -9.58
CA ALA A 744 0.21 2.53 -10.59
C ALA A 744 1.46 3.06 -11.32
N GLY A 745 2.65 2.51 -11.03
CA GLY A 745 3.93 3.00 -11.50
C GLY A 745 4.09 3.00 -13.02
N THR A 746 4.93 3.91 -13.49
CA THR A 746 5.33 4.09 -14.89
C THR A 746 6.85 4.22 -14.94
N TYR A 747 7.52 3.13 -15.28
CA TYR A 747 8.97 3.02 -15.27
C TYR A 747 9.48 3.07 -16.70
N HIS A 748 9.70 4.28 -17.22
CA HIS A 748 10.50 4.46 -18.43
C HIS A 748 11.98 4.56 -18.05
N ASN A 749 12.86 4.01 -18.87
CA ASN A 749 14.29 4.09 -18.60
C ASN A 749 15.12 4.32 -19.88
N THR A 750 16.15 5.15 -19.81
CA THR A 750 17.06 5.51 -20.93
C THR A 750 18.49 5.51 -20.41
N PHE A 751 19.50 5.15 -21.22
CA PHE A 751 20.90 5.32 -20.82
C PHE A 751 21.72 6.09 -21.86
N LYS A 752 22.80 6.70 -21.37
CA LYS A 752 23.81 7.39 -22.16
C LYS A 752 25.09 6.56 -22.20
N THR A 753 25.72 6.46 -23.36
CA THR A 753 27.10 5.97 -23.52
C THR A 753 28.00 7.14 -23.88
N VAL A 754 29.17 7.22 -23.25
CA VAL A 754 30.26 8.15 -23.59
C VAL A 754 31.53 7.33 -23.84
N VAL A 755 32.08 7.46 -25.04
CA VAL A 755 33.34 6.80 -25.45
C VAL A 755 34.39 7.89 -25.67
N THR A 756 35.54 7.79 -25.01
CA THR A 756 36.61 8.80 -25.08
C THR A 756 37.89 8.21 -25.65
N THR A 757 38.58 9.01 -26.46
CA THR A 757 39.84 8.71 -27.15
C THR A 757 40.84 9.86 -26.91
N PRO A 758 42.12 9.73 -27.29
CA PRO A 758 43.09 10.83 -27.19
C PRO A 758 42.72 12.11 -27.98
N THR A 759 41.83 12.02 -28.98
CA THR A 759 41.46 13.17 -29.84
C THR A 759 40.08 13.77 -29.55
N GLY A 760 39.25 13.10 -28.75
CA GLY A 760 37.91 13.58 -28.41
C GLY A 760 37.00 12.50 -27.81
N SER A 761 35.75 12.89 -27.55
CA SER A 761 34.71 12.00 -27.04
C SER A 761 33.51 11.93 -27.99
N TYR A 762 32.93 10.74 -28.08
CA TYR A 762 31.66 10.45 -28.72
C TYR A 762 30.59 10.14 -27.66
N THR A 763 29.35 10.45 -27.96
CA THR A 763 28.18 10.26 -27.11
C THR A 763 27.05 9.67 -27.93
N VAL A 764 26.35 8.68 -27.37
CA VAL A 764 25.10 8.14 -27.92
C VAL A 764 24.11 7.81 -26.81
N THR A 765 22.84 8.11 -27.01
CA THR A 765 21.75 7.88 -26.05
C THR A 765 20.76 6.85 -26.59
N SER A 766 20.34 5.91 -25.74
CA SER A 766 19.50 4.77 -26.14
C SER A 766 18.07 5.14 -26.53
N ASN A 767 17.30 4.16 -27.01
CA ASN A 767 15.84 4.20 -26.92
C ASN A 767 15.37 4.19 -25.45
N THR A 768 14.09 4.52 -25.24
CA THR A 768 13.44 4.60 -23.93
C THR A 768 12.33 3.54 -23.80
N PRO A 769 12.66 2.28 -23.47
CA PRO A 769 11.65 1.27 -23.08
C PRO A 769 10.88 1.71 -21.82
N VAL A 770 9.65 1.21 -21.67
CA VAL A 770 8.73 1.57 -20.58
C VAL A 770 7.92 0.38 -20.10
N ILE A 771 7.76 0.25 -18.78
CA ILE A 771 6.92 -0.78 -18.14
C ILE A 771 5.99 -0.17 -17.09
N TYR A 772 4.87 -0.83 -16.81
CA TYR A 772 3.81 -0.31 -15.94
C TYR A 772 3.47 -1.28 -14.81
N THR A 773 3.13 -0.77 -13.62
CA THR A 773 2.49 -1.60 -12.57
C THR A 773 1.00 -1.26 -12.44
N PRO A 774 0.11 -2.26 -12.25
CA PRO A 774 -1.34 -2.03 -12.10
C PRO A 774 -1.69 -1.10 -10.93
N GLY A 775 -2.84 -0.44 -10.99
CA GLY A 775 -3.36 0.45 -9.94
C GLY A 775 -3.73 1.87 -10.39
N ASN A 776 -3.66 2.19 -11.69
CA ASN A 776 -3.82 3.57 -12.18
C ASN A 776 -5.29 4.01 -12.28
N ASP A 777 -5.68 5.16 -11.70
CA ASP A 777 -7.06 5.67 -11.80
C ASP A 777 -7.44 5.96 -13.27
N PRO A 778 -8.53 5.38 -13.82
CA PRO A 778 -9.00 5.70 -15.16
C PRO A 778 -9.36 7.19 -15.37
N LYS A 779 -9.56 7.96 -14.30
CA LYS A 779 -9.74 9.43 -14.32
C LYS A 779 -8.43 10.19 -14.57
N THR A 780 -7.28 9.59 -14.26
CA THR A 780 -5.93 10.11 -14.52
C THR A 780 -5.16 9.10 -15.38
N PRO A 781 -5.52 8.91 -16.66
CA PRO A 781 -4.83 7.99 -17.55
C PRO A 781 -3.39 8.44 -17.76
N ARG A 782 -2.45 7.47 -17.88
CA ARG A 782 -1.01 7.72 -18.06
C ARG A 782 -0.64 8.62 -19.24
N ASN A 783 -1.53 8.76 -20.22
CA ASN A 783 -1.36 9.60 -21.41
C ASN A 783 -2.64 10.43 -21.68
N PRO A 784 -2.84 11.59 -21.02
CA PRO A 784 -4.06 12.39 -21.16
C PRO A 784 -4.23 12.95 -22.58
N GLY A 785 -5.16 12.39 -23.35
CA GLY A 785 -5.50 12.84 -24.71
C GLY A 785 -4.80 12.08 -25.84
N GLY A 786 -3.98 11.09 -25.54
CA GLY A 786 -3.47 10.11 -26.51
C GLY A 786 -4.00 8.70 -26.23
N ASP A 787 -3.45 7.70 -26.92
CA ASP A 787 -3.75 6.30 -26.61
C ASP A 787 -3.25 5.94 -25.21
N ASN A 788 -4.12 5.32 -24.40
CA ASN A 788 -3.76 4.78 -23.09
C ASN A 788 -3.11 3.39 -23.31
N PRO A 789 -1.81 3.19 -23.00
CA PRO A 789 -1.13 1.91 -23.17
C PRO A 789 -1.71 0.80 -22.28
N THR A 790 -2.42 1.17 -21.21
CA THR A 790 -3.01 0.27 -20.23
C THR A 790 -4.53 0.53 -20.15
N PRO A 791 -5.31 0.21 -21.20
CA PRO A 791 -6.72 0.61 -21.34
C PRO A 791 -7.70 -0.20 -20.47
N HIS A 792 -7.18 -1.11 -19.64
CA HIS A 792 -7.92 -1.91 -18.67
C HIS A 792 -7.35 -1.79 -17.26
N ASP A 793 -6.31 -0.98 -17.04
CA ASP A 793 -5.79 -0.72 -15.70
C ASP A 793 -6.72 0.22 -14.93
N ASN A 794 -6.83 -0.02 -13.63
CA ASN A 794 -7.79 0.56 -12.70
C ASN A 794 -7.24 0.43 -11.27
N LEU A 795 -7.97 0.95 -10.28
CA LEU A 795 -7.58 0.88 -8.88
C LEU A 795 -7.70 -0.54 -8.34
N ILE A 796 -6.68 -1.03 -7.62
CA ILE A 796 -6.73 -2.34 -6.94
C ILE A 796 -7.56 -2.18 -5.66
N GLN A 797 -8.88 -2.35 -5.75
CA GLN A 797 -9.81 -2.04 -4.67
C GLN A 797 -10.72 -3.25 -4.32
N PRO A 798 -10.23 -4.21 -3.54
CA PRO A 798 -11.11 -5.12 -2.81
C PRO A 798 -12.19 -4.34 -2.07
N THR A 799 -13.41 -4.86 -2.03
CA THR A 799 -14.54 -4.22 -1.35
C THR A 799 -15.36 -5.24 -0.59
N LYS A 800 -16.07 -4.80 0.44
CA LYS A 800 -17.11 -5.59 1.11
C LYS A 800 -18.32 -4.71 1.41
N THR A 801 -19.50 -5.30 1.33
CA THR A 801 -20.72 -4.72 1.90
C THR A 801 -21.51 -5.82 2.62
N ILE A 802 -22.42 -5.42 3.49
CA ILE A 802 -23.40 -6.31 4.12
C ILE A 802 -24.77 -6.05 3.48
N VAL A 803 -25.57 -7.08 3.25
CA VAL A 803 -26.89 -6.97 2.61
C VAL A 803 -28.02 -7.57 3.45
N ASP A 804 -29.23 -7.06 3.25
CA ASP A 804 -30.46 -7.67 3.77
C ASP A 804 -30.99 -8.81 2.87
N ASP A 805 -32.16 -9.34 3.25
CA ASP A 805 -32.89 -10.39 2.54
C ASP A 805 -33.29 -10.04 1.11
N LYS A 806 -33.21 -8.75 0.74
CA LYS A 806 -33.55 -8.21 -0.59
C LYS A 806 -32.30 -7.77 -1.36
N GLY A 807 -31.10 -8.07 -0.85
CA GLY A 807 -29.82 -7.69 -1.46
C GLY A 807 -29.47 -6.20 -1.31
N GLN A 808 -30.20 -5.44 -0.50
CA GLN A 808 -29.91 -4.02 -0.28
C GLN A 808 -28.84 -3.84 0.78
N SER A 809 -27.89 -2.92 0.57
CA SER A 809 -26.83 -2.68 1.56
C SER A 809 -27.42 -2.23 2.91
N ILE A 810 -26.92 -2.84 3.98
CA ILE A 810 -27.24 -2.50 5.37
C ILE A 810 -26.02 -2.06 6.18
N ASP A 811 -24.97 -1.59 5.49
CA ASP A 811 -23.81 -0.97 6.11
C ASP A 811 -24.21 0.30 6.89
N GLY A 812 -23.57 0.56 8.01
CA GLY A 812 -23.90 1.63 8.97
C GLY A 812 -25.23 1.45 9.72
N LYS A 813 -25.96 0.33 9.54
CA LYS A 813 -27.29 0.11 10.15
C LYS A 813 -27.24 -0.76 11.40
N SER A 814 -28.22 -0.59 12.28
CA SER A 814 -28.38 -1.43 13.47
C SER A 814 -28.97 -2.82 13.13
N VAL A 815 -28.48 -3.86 13.83
CA VAL A 815 -28.89 -5.28 13.71
C VAL A 815 -29.51 -5.80 15.01
N LEU A 816 -29.92 -7.07 15.07
CA LEU A 816 -30.41 -7.73 16.29
C LEU A 816 -29.51 -8.92 16.70
N PRO A 817 -29.52 -9.35 17.97
CA PRO A 817 -28.67 -10.46 18.44
C PRO A 817 -28.82 -11.77 17.64
N ASN A 818 -30.00 -12.06 17.10
CA ASN A 818 -30.28 -13.26 16.30
C ASN A 818 -30.08 -13.09 14.77
N SER A 819 -29.72 -11.89 14.30
CA SER A 819 -29.55 -11.60 12.87
C SER A 819 -28.52 -12.53 12.20
N THR A 820 -28.74 -12.82 10.92
CA THR A 820 -27.66 -13.28 10.03
C THR A 820 -26.98 -12.05 9.44
N LEU A 821 -25.65 -12.02 9.46
CA LEU A 821 -24.85 -10.99 8.80
C LEU A 821 -24.37 -11.55 7.47
N THR A 822 -25.02 -11.19 6.37
CA THR A 822 -24.69 -11.68 5.03
C THR A 822 -23.85 -10.64 4.30
N TYR A 823 -22.56 -10.93 4.15
CA TYR A 823 -21.61 -10.10 3.44
C TYR A 823 -21.48 -10.53 1.97
N VAL A 824 -21.32 -9.54 1.11
CA VAL A 824 -20.90 -9.71 -0.30
C VAL A 824 -19.60 -8.95 -0.46
N ALA A 825 -18.54 -9.66 -0.84
CA ALA A 825 -17.18 -9.13 -0.90
C ALA A 825 -16.50 -9.45 -2.24
N LYS A 826 -15.65 -8.55 -2.72
CA LYS A 826 -14.97 -8.60 -4.01
C LYS A 826 -13.46 -8.79 -3.81
N GLN A 827 -12.88 -9.76 -4.51
CA GLN A 827 -11.46 -9.77 -4.87
C GLN A 827 -11.34 -9.18 -6.28
N ASP A 828 -10.54 -8.15 -6.40
CA ASP A 828 -10.51 -7.21 -7.52
C ASP A 828 -9.38 -7.52 -8.51
N PHE A 829 -9.72 -7.92 -9.73
CA PHE A 829 -8.74 -8.36 -10.73
C PHE A 829 -8.82 -7.59 -12.05
N ASP A 830 -9.81 -6.72 -12.28
CA ASP A 830 -10.04 -6.08 -13.58
C ASP A 830 -8.77 -5.42 -14.17
N GLN A 831 -7.98 -4.77 -13.31
CA GLN A 831 -6.70 -4.11 -13.57
C GLN A 831 -5.55 -5.04 -13.98
N TYR A 832 -5.63 -6.33 -13.64
CA TYR A 832 -4.61 -7.33 -13.99
C TYR A 832 -4.82 -7.93 -15.40
N LYS A 833 -5.85 -7.50 -16.12
CA LYS A 833 -6.19 -7.97 -17.46
C LYS A 833 -5.09 -7.67 -18.48
N GLY A 834 -4.49 -8.73 -19.04
CA GLY A 834 -3.41 -8.65 -20.02
C GLY A 834 -2.00 -8.49 -19.41
N MET A 835 -1.87 -8.47 -18.08
CA MET A 835 -0.58 -8.40 -17.39
C MET A 835 0.34 -9.58 -17.76
N THR A 836 1.66 -9.33 -17.75
CA THR A 836 2.72 -10.32 -18.02
C THR A 836 3.54 -10.58 -16.75
N ALA A 837 2.95 -11.33 -15.81
CA ALA A 837 3.62 -11.73 -14.56
C ALA A 837 4.62 -12.87 -14.76
N ALA A 838 5.80 -12.75 -14.13
CA ALA A 838 6.79 -13.82 -14.07
C ALA A 838 6.34 -14.96 -13.13
N LYS A 839 6.79 -16.19 -13.39
CA LYS A 839 6.47 -17.40 -12.62
C LYS A 839 6.75 -17.25 -11.13
N GLU A 840 7.87 -16.62 -10.76
CA GLU A 840 8.20 -16.36 -9.35
C GLU A 840 7.16 -15.46 -8.65
N SER A 841 6.57 -14.52 -9.38
CA SER A 841 5.56 -13.60 -8.84
C SER A 841 4.21 -14.32 -8.72
N VAL A 842 3.82 -15.07 -9.75
CA VAL A 842 2.61 -15.92 -9.73
C VAL A 842 2.67 -16.98 -8.60
N MET A 843 3.84 -17.55 -8.32
CA MET A 843 4.03 -18.58 -7.28
C MET A 843 4.03 -18.05 -5.83
N LYS A 844 4.04 -16.72 -5.63
CA LYS A 844 3.70 -16.11 -4.33
C LYS A 844 2.21 -16.27 -3.98
N GLY A 845 1.35 -16.54 -4.97
CA GLY A 845 -0.05 -16.93 -4.79
C GLY A 845 -1.07 -15.80 -4.96
N PHE A 846 -2.34 -16.19 -4.84
CA PHE A 846 -3.51 -15.31 -4.77
C PHE A 846 -4.32 -15.73 -3.54
N ILE A 847 -4.57 -14.80 -2.63
CA ILE A 847 -5.16 -15.06 -1.32
C ILE A 847 -6.21 -13.99 -1.02
N TYR A 848 -7.40 -14.42 -0.59
CA TYR A 848 -8.40 -13.53 -0.02
C TYR A 848 -8.52 -13.74 1.48
N VAL A 849 -8.85 -12.71 2.24
CA VAL A 849 -9.00 -12.74 3.71
C VAL A 849 -10.29 -12.04 4.12
N ASP A 850 -11.06 -12.64 5.02
CA ASP A 850 -12.22 -12.02 5.71
C ASP A 850 -11.87 -11.90 7.20
N ASP A 851 -11.59 -10.66 7.61
CA ASP A 851 -11.13 -10.27 8.95
C ASP A 851 -12.32 -9.71 9.75
N TYR A 852 -13.01 -10.63 10.42
CA TYR A 852 -14.24 -10.36 11.16
C TYR A 852 -13.92 -10.07 12.62
N LYS A 853 -14.71 -9.19 13.25
CA LYS A 853 -14.53 -8.88 14.68
C LYS A 853 -14.90 -10.08 15.55
N ASP A 854 -13.92 -10.88 15.96
CA ASP A 854 -14.08 -12.09 16.75
C ASP A 854 -14.77 -11.90 18.13
N GLU A 855 -14.66 -10.73 18.76
CA GLU A 855 -15.43 -10.37 19.97
C GLU A 855 -16.96 -10.43 19.72
N ALA A 856 -17.39 -10.13 18.49
CA ALA A 856 -18.80 -9.91 18.14
C ALA A 856 -19.38 -11.02 17.25
N ILE A 857 -18.61 -11.50 16.29
CA ILE A 857 -19.03 -12.48 15.27
C ILE A 857 -18.55 -13.88 15.67
N ASP A 858 -19.43 -14.87 15.53
CA ASP A 858 -19.08 -16.28 15.71
C ASP A 858 -18.45 -16.80 14.40
N GLY A 859 -17.12 -16.92 14.37
CA GLY A 859 -16.39 -17.46 13.22
C GLY A 859 -16.89 -18.85 12.80
N HIS A 860 -17.19 -19.72 13.76
CA HIS A 860 -17.65 -21.09 13.49
C HIS A 860 -19.07 -21.14 12.89
N SER A 861 -19.79 -20.02 12.88
CA SER A 861 -21.11 -19.91 12.25
C SER A 861 -21.07 -19.61 10.74
N LEU A 862 -19.87 -19.48 10.14
CA LEU A 862 -19.72 -19.16 8.72
C LEU A 862 -20.45 -20.17 7.82
N VAL A 863 -21.37 -19.65 7.01
CA VAL A 863 -21.92 -20.31 5.83
C VAL A 863 -21.40 -19.58 4.59
N VAL A 864 -20.59 -20.27 3.77
CA VAL A 864 -20.20 -19.78 2.45
C VAL A 864 -21.33 -20.08 1.48
N ASN A 865 -22.11 -19.06 1.11
CA ASN A 865 -23.27 -19.20 0.24
C ASN A 865 -22.84 -19.44 -1.23
N SER A 866 -21.75 -18.78 -1.65
CA SER A 866 -21.09 -19.03 -2.94
C SER A 866 -19.74 -18.29 -3.03
N ILE A 867 -18.79 -18.82 -3.79
CA ILE A 867 -17.63 -18.07 -4.29
C ILE A 867 -17.58 -18.19 -5.81
N LYS A 868 -17.73 -17.07 -6.53
CA LYS A 868 -17.88 -17.08 -7.99
C LYS A 868 -17.03 -16.03 -8.69
N ALA A 869 -16.46 -16.39 -9.84
CA ALA A 869 -15.82 -15.44 -10.73
C ALA A 869 -16.85 -14.63 -11.54
N ALA A 870 -16.45 -13.46 -12.04
CA ALA A 870 -17.31 -12.53 -12.79
C ALA A 870 -17.95 -13.11 -14.07
N ASN A 871 -17.41 -14.21 -14.61
CA ASN A 871 -18.01 -14.96 -15.73
C ASN A 871 -19.09 -15.96 -15.32
N GLY A 872 -19.32 -16.15 -14.01
CA GLY A 872 -20.30 -17.08 -13.43
C GLY A 872 -19.73 -18.40 -12.92
N ASP A 873 -18.45 -18.70 -13.14
CA ASP A 873 -17.80 -19.94 -12.67
C ASP A 873 -17.82 -20.03 -11.14
N ASP A 874 -18.13 -21.21 -10.59
CA ASP A 874 -17.92 -21.52 -9.17
C ASP A 874 -16.44 -21.88 -8.94
N VAL A 875 -15.73 -21.04 -8.20
CA VAL A 875 -14.30 -21.19 -7.92
C VAL A 875 -14.02 -21.80 -6.54
N THR A 876 -15.06 -22.14 -5.76
CA THR A 876 -14.94 -22.61 -4.37
C THR A 876 -14.01 -23.82 -4.26
N ASN A 877 -14.05 -24.73 -5.23
CA ASN A 877 -13.18 -25.93 -5.26
C ASN A 877 -11.70 -25.63 -5.61
N LEU A 878 -11.41 -24.49 -6.24
CA LEU A 878 -10.05 -24.05 -6.61
C LEU A 878 -9.32 -23.36 -5.45
N LEU A 879 -10.06 -22.97 -4.42
CA LEU A 879 -9.57 -22.28 -3.23
C LEU A 879 -9.44 -23.25 -2.05
N GLU A 880 -8.39 -23.11 -1.26
CA GLU A 880 -8.25 -23.73 0.06
C GLU A 880 -8.74 -22.74 1.12
N MET A 881 -9.90 -23.03 1.73
CA MET A 881 -10.45 -22.26 2.85
C MET A 881 -9.74 -22.67 4.14
N ARG A 882 -9.25 -21.70 4.92
CA ARG A 882 -8.73 -21.92 6.28
C ARG A 882 -9.41 -20.97 7.26
N HIS A 883 -9.84 -21.51 8.40
CA HIS A 883 -10.21 -20.74 9.59
C HIS A 883 -8.96 -20.58 10.44
N VAL A 884 -8.47 -19.36 10.61
CA VAL A 884 -7.20 -19.04 11.27
C VAL A 884 -7.51 -18.37 12.60
N LEU A 885 -7.41 -19.12 13.69
CA LEU A 885 -7.71 -18.63 15.05
C LEU A 885 -6.61 -17.74 15.64
N SER A 886 -5.43 -17.74 15.01
CA SER A 886 -4.30 -16.84 15.29
C SER A 886 -3.27 -16.98 14.17
N GLN A 887 -2.55 -15.90 13.84
CA GLN A 887 -1.41 -15.95 12.92
C GLN A 887 -0.28 -16.91 13.39
N ASP A 888 -0.27 -17.34 14.66
CA ASP A 888 0.64 -18.38 15.17
C ASP A 888 0.27 -19.81 14.76
N THR A 889 -0.90 -20.03 14.16
CA THR A 889 -1.34 -21.34 13.64
C THR A 889 -1.11 -21.51 12.13
N LEU A 890 -0.64 -20.46 11.45
CA LEU A 890 -0.26 -20.51 10.03
C LEU A 890 1.08 -21.21 9.83
N ASP A 891 1.24 -21.86 8.67
CA ASP A 891 2.55 -22.30 8.21
C ASP A 891 3.48 -21.10 7.91
N ASP A 892 4.78 -21.32 8.06
CA ASP A 892 5.80 -20.26 7.94
C ASP A 892 5.76 -19.55 6.58
N LYS A 893 5.33 -20.23 5.49
CA LYS A 893 5.24 -19.62 4.16
C LYS A 893 4.09 -18.62 4.12
N LEU A 894 2.89 -18.98 4.56
CA LEU A 894 1.75 -18.06 4.61
C LEU A 894 1.98 -16.93 5.62
N LYS A 895 2.57 -17.23 6.78
CA LYS A 895 2.91 -16.22 7.79
C LYS A 895 3.94 -15.20 7.27
N ALA A 896 4.95 -15.66 6.53
CA ALA A 896 5.90 -14.78 5.86
C ALA A 896 5.27 -13.95 4.73
N LEU A 897 4.37 -14.54 3.93
CA LEU A 897 3.66 -13.84 2.85
C LEU A 897 2.74 -12.73 3.40
N ILE A 898 1.95 -13.01 4.44
CA ILE A 898 1.14 -11.99 5.13
C ILE A 898 2.04 -10.84 5.61
N LYS A 899 3.11 -11.16 6.36
CA LYS A 899 4.03 -10.14 6.87
C LYS A 899 4.69 -9.31 5.77
N ALA A 900 5.08 -9.92 4.65
CA ALA A 900 5.71 -9.23 3.53
C ALA A 900 4.73 -8.38 2.70
N SER A 901 3.45 -8.74 2.69
CA SER A 901 2.40 -8.05 1.93
C SER A 901 1.94 -6.71 2.51
N GLY A 902 2.25 -6.47 3.79
CA GLY A 902 1.82 -5.28 4.53
C GLY A 902 0.41 -5.35 5.16
N ILE A 903 -0.33 -6.46 5.03
CA ILE A 903 -1.61 -6.62 5.74
C ILE A 903 -1.40 -7.09 7.20
N SER A 904 -2.37 -6.82 8.06
CA SER A 904 -2.33 -7.22 9.48
C SER A 904 -3.72 -7.61 10.02
N PRO A 905 -4.28 -8.77 9.63
CA PRO A 905 -5.56 -9.27 10.17
C PRO A 905 -5.47 -9.52 11.67
N VAL A 906 -6.57 -9.27 12.38
CA VAL A 906 -6.60 -9.11 13.84
C VAL A 906 -7.46 -10.19 14.52
N GLY A 907 -6.80 -11.08 15.26
CA GLY A 907 -7.49 -12.14 16.02
C GLY A 907 -7.80 -13.35 15.16
N GLU A 908 -9.05 -13.83 15.23
CA GLU A 908 -9.56 -14.88 14.33
C GLU A 908 -9.94 -14.31 12.94
N PHE A 909 -9.54 -14.97 11.85
CA PHE A 909 -9.96 -14.61 10.49
C PHE A 909 -10.14 -15.82 9.57
N TYR A 910 -10.82 -15.64 8.44
CA TYR A 910 -10.84 -16.62 7.35
C TYR A 910 -9.90 -16.22 6.22
N MET A 911 -9.29 -17.21 5.57
CA MET A 911 -8.58 -16.99 4.29
C MET A 911 -8.91 -18.05 3.24
N TRP A 912 -8.77 -17.67 1.97
CA TRP A 912 -8.93 -18.52 0.80
C TRP A 912 -7.68 -18.42 -0.06
N VAL A 913 -6.93 -19.52 -0.17
CA VAL A 913 -5.66 -19.59 -0.93
C VAL A 913 -5.88 -20.32 -2.26
N ALA A 914 -5.44 -19.76 -3.39
CA ALA A 914 -5.50 -20.45 -4.68
C ALA A 914 -4.60 -21.71 -4.68
N LYS A 915 -5.20 -22.90 -4.84
CA LYS A 915 -4.51 -24.20 -4.75
C LYS A 915 -3.46 -24.42 -5.83
N ASP A 916 -3.73 -23.94 -7.04
CA ASP A 916 -2.78 -23.83 -8.14
C ASP A 916 -2.76 -22.37 -8.62
N PRO A 917 -1.81 -21.55 -8.15
CA PRO A 917 -1.70 -20.15 -8.58
C PRO A 917 -1.44 -19.97 -10.08
N ALA A 918 -0.79 -20.93 -10.76
CA ALA A 918 -0.49 -20.80 -12.18
C ALA A 918 -1.74 -21.03 -13.04
N ALA A 919 -2.55 -22.04 -12.69
CA ALA A 919 -3.86 -22.25 -13.30
C ALA A 919 -4.82 -21.10 -12.97
N PHE A 920 -4.89 -20.67 -11.70
CA PHE A 920 -5.78 -19.60 -11.25
C PHE A 920 -5.45 -18.24 -11.90
N TYR A 921 -4.17 -17.90 -12.00
CA TYR A 921 -3.69 -16.72 -12.72
C TYR A 921 -4.17 -16.69 -14.17
N LYS A 922 -3.95 -17.79 -14.92
CA LYS A 922 -4.34 -17.89 -16.33
C LYS A 922 -5.86 -18.00 -16.52
N ALA A 923 -6.59 -18.51 -15.53
CA ALA A 923 -8.03 -18.68 -15.59
C ALA A 923 -8.79 -17.36 -15.32
N TYR A 924 -8.37 -16.58 -14.31
CA TYR A 924 -9.14 -15.42 -13.81
C TYR A 924 -8.32 -14.13 -13.80
N VAL A 925 -7.17 -14.11 -13.13
CA VAL A 925 -6.39 -12.90 -12.84
C VAL A 925 -5.92 -12.21 -14.13
N GLN A 926 -5.24 -12.93 -15.03
CA GLN A 926 -4.73 -12.41 -16.30
C GLN A 926 -5.86 -11.97 -17.27
N LYS A 927 -7.11 -12.35 -17.01
CA LYS A 927 -8.29 -11.96 -17.80
C LYS A 927 -9.06 -10.79 -17.20
N GLY A 928 -8.76 -10.38 -15.97
CA GLY A 928 -9.56 -9.43 -15.20
C GLY A 928 -10.96 -9.95 -14.88
N LEU A 929 -11.03 -11.10 -14.18
CA LEU A 929 -12.30 -11.69 -13.74
C LEU A 929 -12.37 -11.72 -12.21
N ASP A 930 -12.90 -10.66 -11.62
CA ASP A 930 -13.15 -10.51 -10.18
C ASP A 930 -13.82 -11.72 -9.54
N ILE A 931 -13.51 -11.99 -8.28
CA ILE A 931 -14.15 -13.06 -7.50
C ILE A 931 -15.08 -12.45 -6.45
N THR A 932 -16.35 -12.84 -6.48
CA THR A 932 -17.36 -12.48 -5.48
C THR A 932 -17.53 -13.58 -4.45
N TYR A 933 -17.30 -13.24 -3.19
CA TYR A 933 -17.51 -14.07 -2.00
C TYR A 933 -18.84 -13.66 -1.36
N ASN A 934 -19.73 -14.63 -1.12
CA ASN A 934 -20.99 -14.40 -0.40
C ASN A 934 -20.96 -15.24 0.88
N LEU A 935 -20.88 -14.56 2.03
CA LEU A 935 -20.50 -15.13 3.33
C LEU A 935 -21.53 -14.72 4.40
N SER A 936 -22.17 -15.69 5.05
CA SER A 936 -23.13 -15.44 6.14
C SER A 936 -22.58 -15.86 7.50
N PHE A 937 -22.66 -14.98 8.49
CA PHE A 937 -22.28 -15.24 9.88
C PHE A 937 -23.43 -14.99 10.87
N LYS A 938 -23.23 -15.39 12.13
CA LYS A 938 -24.03 -15.04 13.31
C LYS A 938 -23.21 -14.24 14.32
N LEU A 939 -23.90 -13.59 15.24
CA LEU A 939 -23.29 -12.93 16.40
C LEU A 939 -23.07 -13.92 17.54
N LYS A 940 -21.97 -13.76 18.28
CA LYS A 940 -21.71 -14.47 19.54
C LYS A 940 -22.79 -14.10 20.57
N GLN A 941 -23.34 -15.08 21.28
CA GLN A 941 -24.50 -14.85 22.16
C GLN A 941 -24.15 -13.94 23.36
N GLU A 942 -22.90 -13.95 23.78
CA GLU A 942 -22.29 -13.12 24.81
C GLU A 942 -22.15 -11.65 24.39
N PHE A 943 -22.08 -11.34 23.09
CA PHE A 943 -21.99 -9.97 22.58
C PHE A 943 -23.36 -9.28 22.72
N LYS A 944 -23.53 -8.43 23.74
CA LYS A 944 -24.83 -7.83 24.09
C LYS A 944 -25.08 -6.42 23.55
N LYS A 945 -24.04 -5.73 23.09
CA LYS A 945 -24.11 -4.34 22.57
C LYS A 945 -22.78 -3.90 21.96
N GLY A 946 -22.82 -2.95 21.04
CA GLY A 946 -21.65 -2.26 20.48
C GLY A 946 -21.45 -2.54 19.00
N ASP A 947 -20.33 -2.05 18.46
CA ASP A 947 -20.07 -2.08 17.03
C ASP A 947 -19.43 -3.41 16.59
N ILE A 948 -19.91 -3.86 15.45
CA ILE A 948 -19.54 -5.08 14.73
C ILE A 948 -18.83 -4.62 13.47
N THR A 949 -17.54 -4.94 13.34
CA THR A 949 -16.74 -4.62 12.17
C THR A 949 -16.40 -5.88 11.39
N ASN A 950 -16.34 -5.78 10.06
CA ASN A 950 -15.79 -6.83 9.23
C ASN A 950 -15.05 -6.22 8.02
N GLN A 951 -13.76 -6.53 7.86
CA GLN A 951 -12.89 -6.03 6.78
C GLN A 951 -12.44 -7.18 5.87
N THR A 952 -11.98 -6.90 4.66
CA THR A 952 -11.30 -7.91 3.82
C THR A 952 -9.90 -7.46 3.44
N TYR A 953 -9.04 -8.43 3.14
CA TYR A 953 -7.75 -8.18 2.50
C TYR A 953 -7.57 -9.06 1.27
N GLN A 954 -6.77 -8.59 0.33
CA GLN A 954 -6.45 -9.26 -0.92
C GLN A 954 -4.93 -9.30 -1.07
N LEU A 955 -4.38 -10.48 -1.37
CA LEU A 955 -2.95 -10.75 -1.47
C LEU A 955 -2.64 -11.39 -2.82
N ASP A 956 -2.11 -10.60 -3.76
CA ASP A 956 -1.87 -11.05 -5.12
C ASP A 956 -0.40 -10.91 -5.49
N MET A 957 0.22 -12.03 -5.86
CA MET A 957 1.64 -12.13 -6.16
C MET A 957 2.51 -11.58 -5.00
N GLY A 958 2.04 -11.80 -3.75
CA GLY A 958 2.66 -11.34 -2.50
C GLY A 958 2.38 -9.89 -2.12
N ASN A 959 1.65 -9.12 -2.93
CA ASN A 959 1.29 -7.73 -2.65
C ASN A 959 -0.06 -7.69 -1.93
N GLY A 960 -0.14 -7.02 -0.78
CA GLY A 960 -1.39 -6.86 -0.03
C GLY A 960 -2.16 -5.61 -0.45
N TYR A 961 -3.49 -5.65 -0.25
CA TYR A 961 -4.44 -4.55 -0.49
C TYR A 961 -5.60 -4.65 0.53
N TYR A 962 -6.11 -3.51 1.00
CA TYR A 962 -7.13 -3.43 2.07
C TYR A 962 -8.52 -3.12 1.49
N GLY A 963 -9.51 -3.92 1.88
CA GLY A 963 -10.92 -3.61 1.64
C GLY A 963 -11.45 -2.54 2.60
N ASN A 964 -12.60 -1.95 2.29
CA ASN A 964 -13.32 -1.08 3.23
C ASN A 964 -13.78 -1.88 4.46
N VAL A 965 -13.83 -1.21 5.62
CA VAL A 965 -14.43 -1.76 6.84
C VAL A 965 -15.94 -1.59 6.75
N VAL A 966 -16.69 -2.68 6.82
CA VAL A 966 -18.15 -2.66 6.99
C VAL A 966 -18.48 -2.57 8.48
N VAL A 967 -19.44 -1.73 8.86
CA VAL A 967 -19.77 -1.45 10.27
C VAL A 967 -21.26 -1.60 10.53
N ASN A 968 -21.63 -2.41 11.53
CA ASN A 968 -22.99 -2.52 12.04
C ASN A 968 -23.03 -2.30 13.54
N HIS A 969 -24.15 -1.78 14.05
CA HIS A 969 -24.33 -1.58 15.48
C HIS A 969 -25.28 -2.63 16.07
N LEU A 970 -24.89 -3.28 17.17
CA LEU A 970 -25.81 -4.02 18.02
C LEU A 970 -26.31 -3.10 19.14
N PRO A 971 -27.57 -2.60 19.08
CA PRO A 971 -28.12 -1.79 20.14
C PRO A 971 -28.42 -2.65 21.36
N LYS A 972 -28.19 -2.10 22.57
CA LYS A 972 -28.62 -2.77 23.80
C LYS A 972 -30.15 -2.80 23.85
N LEU A 973 -30.74 -3.99 23.85
CA LEU A 973 -32.17 -4.16 24.08
C LEU A 973 -32.49 -3.82 25.56
N THR A 974 -33.15 -2.69 25.80
CA THR A 974 -33.50 -2.21 27.15
C THR A 974 -35.00 -2.19 27.35
N VAL A 975 -35.48 -2.99 28.31
CA VAL A 975 -36.86 -3.02 28.79
C VAL A 975 -36.88 -2.86 30.29
N HIS A 976 -37.95 -2.26 30.82
CA HIS A 976 -38.08 -2.01 32.24
C HIS A 976 -39.44 -2.48 32.77
N LYS A 977 -39.54 -2.65 34.09
CA LYS A 977 -40.83 -2.89 34.74
C LYS A 977 -40.99 -2.02 35.98
N ASP A 978 -42.18 -1.45 36.09
CA ASP A 978 -42.59 -0.61 37.22
C ASP A 978 -43.95 -1.08 37.75
N VAL A 979 -44.27 -0.71 38.98
CA VAL A 979 -45.57 -0.95 39.62
C VAL A 979 -46.04 0.36 40.21
N LEU A 980 -47.24 0.80 39.79
CA LEU A 980 -47.78 2.13 40.04
C LEU A 980 -49.04 2.07 40.89
N ASP A 981 -49.31 3.13 41.65
CA ASP A 981 -50.61 3.31 42.34
C ASP A 981 -51.79 3.37 41.36
N LYS A 982 -51.54 3.78 40.11
CA LYS A 982 -52.46 3.81 38.98
C LYS A 982 -51.73 4.06 37.66
N GLU A 983 -52.42 3.90 36.54
CA GLU A 983 -51.98 4.37 35.22
C GLU A 983 -51.65 5.88 35.26
N GLY A 984 -50.44 6.27 34.84
CA GLY A 984 -49.91 7.64 35.00
C GLY A 984 -49.56 8.06 36.44
N GLY A 985 -49.53 7.10 37.38
CA GLY A 985 -49.22 7.31 38.80
C GLY A 985 -47.73 7.31 39.14
N GLN A 986 -47.44 7.18 40.44
CA GLN A 986 -46.08 7.11 40.99
C GLN A 986 -45.66 5.64 41.22
N SER A 987 -44.36 5.37 41.14
CA SER A 987 -43.82 4.05 41.49
C SER A 987 -44.05 3.73 42.97
N ILE A 988 -44.57 2.53 43.22
CA ILE A 988 -44.78 1.93 44.53
C ILE A 988 -43.98 0.62 44.67
N ASN A 989 -42.91 0.45 43.88
CA ASN A 989 -41.99 -0.68 44.00
C ASN A 989 -41.30 -0.68 45.38
N ALA A 990 -41.18 -1.86 46.00
CA ALA A 990 -40.87 -2.07 47.42
C ALA A 990 -41.85 -1.39 48.41
N GLY A 991 -42.97 -0.86 47.93
CA GLY A 991 -44.03 -0.23 48.72
C GLY A 991 -45.08 -1.23 49.24
N THR A 992 -46.12 -0.68 49.88
CA THR A 992 -47.20 -1.46 50.52
C THR A 992 -48.54 -1.21 49.84
N VAL A 993 -49.23 -2.29 49.46
CA VAL A 993 -50.54 -2.31 48.80
C VAL A 993 -51.53 -3.05 49.71
N LYS A 994 -52.76 -2.59 49.91
CA LYS A 994 -53.72 -3.29 50.79
C LYS A 994 -54.51 -4.35 50.02
N VAL A 995 -55.05 -5.33 50.73
CA VAL A 995 -56.04 -6.26 50.16
C VAL A 995 -57.28 -5.47 49.76
N GLY A 996 -57.64 -5.54 48.48
CA GLY A 996 -58.75 -4.82 47.86
C GLY A 996 -58.35 -3.65 46.95
N ASP A 997 -57.12 -3.14 47.09
CA ASP A 997 -56.59 -2.06 46.25
C ASP A 997 -56.32 -2.55 44.81
N GLU A 998 -56.34 -1.63 43.85
CA GLU A 998 -55.90 -1.85 42.47
C GLU A 998 -54.52 -1.22 42.26
N VAL A 999 -53.67 -1.87 41.47
CA VAL A 999 -52.33 -1.38 41.08
C VAL A 999 -52.10 -1.62 39.60
N THR A 1000 -51.17 -0.85 39.01
CA THR A 1000 -50.88 -0.93 37.57
C THR A 1000 -49.43 -1.29 37.33
N TYR A 1001 -49.16 -2.44 36.72
CA TYR A 1001 -47.82 -2.78 36.24
C TYR A 1001 -47.56 -2.08 34.91
N ARG A 1002 -46.52 -1.24 34.84
CA ARG A 1002 -46.03 -0.67 33.58
C ARG A 1002 -44.96 -1.61 33.03
N LEU A 1003 -45.27 -2.26 31.91
CA LEU A 1003 -44.34 -3.07 31.12
C LEU A 1003 -43.74 -2.15 30.06
N GLU A 1004 -42.49 -1.73 30.26
CA GLU A 1004 -41.85 -0.78 29.37
C GLU A 1004 -41.16 -1.48 28.21
N GLY A 1005 -41.69 -1.26 27.01
CA GLY A 1005 -41.11 -1.79 25.78
C GLY A 1005 -39.82 -1.08 25.39
N TRP A 1006 -38.98 -1.81 24.67
CA TRP A 1006 -37.76 -1.28 24.08
C TRP A 1006 -38.10 -0.35 22.91
N VAL A 1007 -37.40 0.77 22.79
CA VAL A 1007 -37.47 1.63 21.60
C VAL A 1007 -36.56 1.04 20.53
N VAL A 1008 -37.17 0.41 19.54
CA VAL A 1008 -36.52 0.02 18.29
C VAL A 1008 -36.07 1.29 17.57
N PRO A 1009 -34.77 1.45 17.26
CA PRO A 1009 -34.25 2.68 16.68
C PRO A 1009 -34.62 2.83 15.20
N THR A 1010 -34.43 4.06 14.70
CA THR A 1010 -34.28 4.33 13.26
C THR A 1010 -32.99 3.70 12.71
N ASN A 1011 -32.78 3.79 11.39
CA ASN A 1011 -31.56 3.31 10.72
C ASN A 1011 -31.22 1.84 11.06
N ARG A 1012 -32.24 0.98 11.06
CA ARG A 1012 -32.13 -0.46 11.28
C ARG A 1012 -32.10 -1.24 9.96
N SER A 1013 -31.49 -2.42 9.98
CA SER A 1013 -31.43 -3.34 8.85
C SER A 1013 -32.70 -4.19 8.67
N TYR A 1014 -33.55 -4.27 9.70
CA TYR A 1014 -34.64 -5.23 9.80
C TYR A 1014 -36.03 -4.57 9.84
N ASP A 1015 -37.00 -5.25 9.24
CA ASP A 1015 -38.43 -4.95 9.39
C ASP A 1015 -38.98 -5.60 10.68
N LEU A 1016 -40.10 -5.12 11.21
CA LEU A 1016 -40.70 -5.68 12.43
C LEU A 1016 -41.75 -6.73 12.11
N PHE A 1017 -41.70 -7.86 12.81
CA PHE A 1017 -42.68 -8.95 12.72
C PHE A 1017 -43.15 -9.47 14.09
N GLU A 1018 -42.39 -9.26 15.16
CA GLU A 1018 -42.82 -9.53 16.53
C GLU A 1018 -42.41 -8.37 17.45
N TYR A 1019 -43.37 -7.91 18.26
CA TYR A 1019 -43.15 -7.05 19.42
C TYR A 1019 -44.18 -7.45 20.47
N LYS A 1020 -43.74 -7.99 21.60
CA LYS A 1020 -44.62 -8.72 22.53
C LYS A 1020 -44.15 -8.65 23.98
N PHE A 1021 -45.11 -8.58 24.90
CA PHE A 1021 -44.92 -8.76 26.33
C PHE A 1021 -45.59 -10.06 26.77
N VAL A 1022 -44.89 -10.85 27.58
CA VAL A 1022 -45.43 -12.01 28.29
C VAL A 1022 -45.17 -11.79 29.77
N ASP A 1023 -46.23 -11.70 30.57
CA ASP A 1023 -46.14 -11.44 32.00
C ASP A 1023 -46.72 -12.59 32.82
N GLN A 1024 -45.98 -13.09 33.81
CA GLN A 1024 -46.42 -14.18 34.67
C GLN A 1024 -46.88 -13.59 36.00
N LEU A 1025 -48.13 -13.13 36.03
CA LEU A 1025 -48.73 -12.56 37.23
C LEU A 1025 -48.79 -13.59 38.36
N GLN A 1026 -48.56 -13.15 39.59
CA GLN A 1026 -48.73 -13.95 40.80
C GLN A 1026 -50.23 -14.07 41.14
N GLN A 1027 -50.98 -14.84 40.34
CA GLN A 1027 -52.45 -14.91 40.34
C GLN A 1027 -53.10 -15.39 41.65
N THR A 1028 -52.29 -15.92 42.57
CA THR A 1028 -52.68 -16.20 43.96
C THR A 1028 -52.83 -14.93 44.83
N HIS A 1029 -52.36 -13.79 44.35
CA HIS A 1029 -52.38 -12.49 45.05
C HIS A 1029 -52.88 -11.34 44.16
N ASP A 1030 -52.68 -11.40 42.84
CA ASP A 1030 -53.11 -10.37 41.88
C ASP A 1030 -54.14 -10.91 40.87
N LEU A 1031 -55.33 -10.35 40.88
CA LEU A 1031 -56.39 -10.62 39.93
C LEU A 1031 -56.32 -9.62 38.76
N TYR A 1032 -55.97 -10.07 37.56
CA TYR A 1032 -56.03 -9.26 36.35
C TYR A 1032 -57.43 -8.69 36.10
N LEU A 1033 -57.52 -7.40 35.78
CA LEU A 1033 -58.76 -6.71 35.46
C LEU A 1033 -58.84 -6.27 33.99
N LYS A 1034 -57.82 -5.56 33.51
CA LYS A 1034 -57.76 -4.94 32.18
C LYS A 1034 -56.33 -4.52 31.83
N ASP A 1035 -56.11 -4.21 30.57
CA ASP A 1035 -54.88 -3.65 30.02
C ASP A 1035 -55.12 -2.32 29.29
N SER A 1036 -54.04 -1.57 29.06
CA SER A 1036 -53.93 -0.53 28.03
C SER A 1036 -52.55 -0.61 27.38
N VAL A 1037 -52.40 -0.06 26.17
CA VAL A 1037 -51.12 0.01 25.47
C VAL A 1037 -51.02 1.29 24.65
N VAL A 1038 -49.90 2.00 24.76
CA VAL A 1038 -49.71 3.33 24.15
C VAL A 1038 -48.38 3.45 23.43
N ALA A 1039 -48.32 4.32 22.41
CA ALA A 1039 -47.10 4.64 21.68
C ALA A 1039 -46.10 5.40 22.58
N LYS A 1040 -44.87 4.88 22.69
CA LYS A 1040 -43.78 5.47 23.48
C LYS A 1040 -43.04 6.58 22.74
N VAL A 1041 -43.13 6.56 21.41
CA VAL A 1041 -42.49 7.43 20.41
C VAL A 1041 -43.51 7.71 19.30
N ASP A 1042 -43.19 8.62 18.38
CA ASP A 1042 -43.97 8.78 17.15
C ASP A 1042 -43.66 7.62 16.18
N ILE A 1043 -44.69 7.01 15.59
CA ILE A 1043 -44.57 5.82 14.74
C ILE A 1043 -45.08 6.15 13.34
N THR A 1044 -44.19 6.13 12.34
CA THR A 1044 -44.51 6.36 10.93
C THR A 1044 -44.74 5.02 10.20
N LEU A 1045 -45.81 4.96 9.40
CA LEU A 1045 -46.18 3.81 8.58
C LEU A 1045 -45.81 4.00 7.10
N SER A 1046 -45.83 2.91 6.34
CA SER A 1046 -45.43 2.86 4.92
C SER A 1046 -46.34 3.62 3.96
N ASP A 1047 -47.52 4.06 4.41
CA ASP A 1047 -48.42 4.96 3.68
C ASP A 1047 -48.21 6.45 4.05
N GLY A 1048 -47.26 6.75 4.95
CA GLY A 1048 -46.97 8.09 5.46
C GLY A 1048 -47.78 8.49 6.70
N THR A 1049 -48.67 7.64 7.21
CA THR A 1049 -49.42 7.89 8.45
C THR A 1049 -48.47 7.96 9.64
N VAL A 1050 -48.61 9.00 10.48
CA VAL A 1050 -47.88 9.12 11.74
C VAL A 1050 -48.84 8.92 12.91
N ILE A 1051 -48.58 7.88 13.72
CA ILE A 1051 -49.24 7.66 15.00
C ILE A 1051 -48.42 8.37 16.07
N ALA A 1052 -48.96 9.44 16.64
CA ALA A 1052 -48.25 10.26 17.61
C ALA A 1052 -48.02 9.54 18.96
N LYS A 1053 -46.93 9.88 19.64
CA LYS A 1053 -46.62 9.46 21.00
C LYS A 1053 -47.80 9.67 21.96
N GLY A 1054 -48.07 8.67 22.79
CA GLY A 1054 -49.22 8.62 23.71
C GLY A 1054 -50.53 8.13 23.07
N SER A 1055 -50.58 7.90 21.75
CA SER A 1055 -51.75 7.30 21.10
C SER A 1055 -52.00 5.88 21.61
N ASN A 1056 -53.27 5.53 21.81
CA ASN A 1056 -53.69 4.17 22.16
C ASN A 1056 -53.46 3.22 20.96
N LEU A 1057 -52.77 2.11 21.21
CA LEU A 1057 -52.39 1.11 20.20
C LEU A 1057 -53.22 -0.18 20.25
N ALA A 1058 -54.21 -0.31 21.14
CA ALA A 1058 -54.91 -1.57 21.43
C ALA A 1058 -55.62 -2.21 20.21
N GLN A 1059 -55.99 -1.42 19.20
CA GLN A 1059 -56.53 -1.95 17.94
C GLN A 1059 -55.50 -2.75 17.12
N TYR A 1060 -54.21 -2.48 17.32
CA TYR A 1060 -53.07 -3.12 16.64
C TYR A 1060 -52.46 -4.27 17.44
N THR A 1061 -53.03 -4.61 18.59
CA THR A 1061 -52.55 -5.68 19.49
C THR A 1061 -53.62 -6.74 19.72
N GLU A 1062 -53.19 -7.86 20.29
CA GLU A 1062 -54.05 -8.92 20.80
C GLU A 1062 -53.57 -9.32 22.20
N THR A 1063 -54.51 -9.37 23.15
CA THR A 1063 -54.23 -9.65 24.56
C THR A 1063 -54.88 -10.97 24.98
N VAL A 1064 -54.10 -11.86 25.57
CA VAL A 1064 -54.52 -13.17 26.07
C VAL A 1064 -54.18 -13.25 27.56
N TYR A 1065 -55.15 -13.63 28.40
CA TYR A 1065 -54.93 -13.88 29.82
C TYR A 1065 -55.47 -15.25 30.24
N ASN A 1066 -54.58 -16.13 30.67
CA ASN A 1066 -54.93 -17.42 31.23
C ASN A 1066 -55.17 -17.28 32.75
N LYS A 1067 -56.44 -17.41 33.15
CA LYS A 1067 -56.89 -17.24 34.54
C LYS A 1067 -56.42 -18.35 35.49
N GLU A 1068 -56.06 -19.52 34.96
CA GLU A 1068 -55.58 -20.65 35.76
C GLU A 1068 -54.08 -20.53 36.04
N THR A 1069 -53.28 -20.24 35.00
CA THR A 1069 -51.81 -20.13 35.12
C THR A 1069 -51.35 -18.74 35.57
N GLY A 1070 -52.16 -17.70 35.44
CA GLY A 1070 -51.77 -16.31 35.70
C GLY A 1070 -50.98 -15.66 34.56
N GLN A 1071 -50.79 -16.35 33.44
CA GLN A 1071 -50.03 -15.86 32.30
C GLN A 1071 -50.85 -14.83 31.50
N TYR A 1072 -50.31 -13.64 31.38
CA TYR A 1072 -50.73 -12.56 30.50
C TYR A 1072 -49.80 -12.50 29.28
N GLU A 1073 -50.35 -12.26 28.10
CA GLU A 1073 -49.59 -12.01 26.87
C GLU A 1073 -50.26 -10.88 26.09
N LEU A 1074 -49.48 -9.88 25.66
CA LEU A 1074 -49.91 -8.84 24.72
C LEU A 1074 -48.92 -8.82 23.56
N ALA A 1075 -49.42 -9.14 22.36
CA ALA A 1075 -48.65 -9.18 21.13
C ALA A 1075 -49.14 -8.13 20.13
N PHE A 1076 -48.24 -7.45 19.43
CA PHE A 1076 -48.58 -6.62 18.28
C PHE A 1076 -48.83 -7.48 17.04
N LYS A 1077 -49.85 -7.11 16.26
CA LYS A 1077 -50.24 -7.81 15.03
C LYS A 1077 -49.15 -7.65 13.97
N GLN A 1078 -48.74 -8.78 13.38
CA GLN A 1078 -47.65 -8.81 12.39
C GLN A 1078 -47.94 -7.96 11.15
N ASP A 1079 -49.21 -7.86 10.73
CA ASP A 1079 -49.60 -7.02 9.59
C ASP A 1079 -49.51 -5.51 9.88
N PHE A 1080 -49.58 -5.10 11.15
CA PHE A 1080 -49.31 -3.72 11.58
C PHE A 1080 -47.81 -3.47 11.68
N LEU A 1081 -47.06 -4.38 12.32
CA LEU A 1081 -45.60 -4.25 12.47
C LEU A 1081 -44.89 -4.17 11.10
N ALA A 1082 -45.34 -4.96 10.12
CA ALA A 1082 -44.82 -4.95 8.75
C ALA A 1082 -45.05 -3.62 7.98
N LYS A 1083 -45.91 -2.72 8.49
CA LYS A 1083 -46.13 -1.37 7.93
C LYS A 1083 -45.19 -0.32 8.54
N VAL A 1084 -44.47 -0.61 9.63
CA VAL A 1084 -43.61 0.37 10.32
C VAL A 1084 -42.26 0.53 9.60
N VAL A 1085 -42.03 1.70 8.99
CA VAL A 1085 -40.84 1.93 8.15
C VAL A 1085 -39.52 1.91 8.95
N ARG A 1086 -38.43 1.44 8.32
CA ARG A 1086 -37.08 1.37 8.93
C ARG A 1086 -36.49 2.74 9.35
N SER A 1087 -37.05 3.84 8.83
CA SER A 1087 -36.74 5.22 9.20
C SER A 1087 -37.54 5.75 10.41
N SER A 1088 -38.57 5.04 10.86
CA SER A 1088 -39.32 5.36 12.08
C SER A 1088 -38.69 4.67 13.29
N GLU A 1089 -38.74 5.29 14.47
CA GLU A 1089 -38.63 4.53 15.71
C GLU A 1089 -39.88 3.66 15.91
N PHE A 1090 -39.80 2.66 16.79
CA PHE A 1090 -40.97 1.95 17.28
C PHE A 1090 -40.83 1.59 18.75
N GLY A 1091 -41.81 1.94 19.56
CA GLY A 1091 -41.85 1.55 20.96
C GLY A 1091 -43.24 1.73 21.53
N ALA A 1092 -43.62 0.84 22.44
CA ALA A 1092 -44.90 0.91 23.15
C ALA A 1092 -44.72 0.53 24.62
N ASP A 1093 -45.53 1.12 25.49
CA ASP A 1093 -45.62 0.73 26.90
C ASP A 1093 -47.01 0.14 27.16
N ALA A 1094 -47.07 -0.99 27.87
CA ALA A 1094 -48.31 -1.66 28.25
C ALA A 1094 -48.57 -1.50 29.76
N PHE A 1095 -49.81 -1.21 30.13
CA PHE A 1095 -50.25 -0.99 31.50
C PHE A 1095 -51.23 -2.09 31.91
N VAL A 1096 -50.79 -3.01 32.77
CA VAL A 1096 -51.58 -4.16 33.22
C VAL A 1096 -52.17 -3.85 34.59
N VAL A 1097 -53.50 -3.68 34.66
CA VAL A 1097 -54.20 -3.33 35.90
C VAL A 1097 -54.65 -4.61 36.61
N VAL A 1098 -54.25 -4.74 37.86
CA VAL A 1098 -54.56 -5.90 38.72
C VAL A 1098 -55.17 -5.44 40.05
N LYS A 1099 -55.95 -6.32 40.68
CA LYS A 1099 -56.50 -6.12 42.02
C LYS A 1099 -55.80 -7.03 43.02
N ARG A 1100 -55.30 -6.48 44.12
CA ARG A 1100 -54.64 -7.21 45.20
C ARG A 1100 -55.68 -7.99 46.02
N ILE A 1101 -55.73 -9.31 45.87
CA ILE A 1101 -56.73 -10.19 46.51
C ILE A 1101 -56.22 -10.94 47.75
N LYS A 1102 -54.92 -10.89 48.06
CA LYS A 1102 -54.31 -11.64 49.18
C LYS A 1102 -53.13 -10.91 49.82
N ALA A 1103 -52.91 -11.16 51.12
CA ALA A 1103 -51.73 -10.72 51.87
C ALA A 1103 -50.51 -11.62 51.64
N GLY A 1104 -49.31 -11.04 51.74
CA GLY A 1104 -48.02 -11.63 51.37
C GLY A 1104 -47.17 -10.67 50.54
N ASP A 1105 -45.94 -11.07 50.23
CA ASP A 1105 -45.11 -10.38 49.23
C ASP A 1105 -45.51 -10.81 47.81
N VAL A 1106 -45.55 -9.85 46.90
CA VAL A 1106 -46.01 -10.05 45.52
C VAL A 1106 -44.95 -9.56 44.56
N TYR A 1107 -44.33 -10.52 43.87
CA TYR A 1107 -43.25 -10.30 42.90
C TYR A 1107 -43.82 -10.35 41.48
N ASN A 1108 -43.28 -9.53 40.58
CA ASN A 1108 -43.68 -9.58 39.18
C ASN A 1108 -42.52 -9.25 38.21
N THR A 1109 -42.37 -10.02 37.13
CA THR A 1109 -41.29 -9.94 36.12
C THR A 1109 -41.84 -10.32 34.75
N ALA A 1110 -41.61 -9.51 33.72
CA ALA A 1110 -42.05 -9.83 32.36
C ALA A 1110 -40.90 -10.33 31.47
N ASP A 1111 -41.25 -11.19 30.51
CA ASP A 1111 -40.46 -11.49 29.33
C ASP A 1111 -40.93 -10.60 28.17
N PHE A 1112 -40.01 -9.92 27.50
CA PHE A 1112 -40.23 -9.14 26.30
C PHE A 1112 -39.61 -9.84 25.09
N PHE A 1113 -40.27 -9.74 23.93
CA PHE A 1113 -39.84 -10.32 22.67
C PHE A 1113 -39.86 -9.27 21.55
N VAL A 1114 -38.76 -9.17 20.79
CA VAL A 1114 -38.68 -8.38 19.55
C VAL A 1114 -38.03 -9.21 18.45
N ASN A 1115 -38.77 -9.49 17.37
CA ASN A 1115 -38.33 -10.34 16.26
C ASN A 1115 -37.63 -11.65 16.71
N GLY A 1116 -38.21 -12.37 17.68
CA GLY A 1116 -37.64 -13.60 18.26
C GLY A 1116 -36.52 -13.40 19.31
N ASN A 1117 -36.07 -12.16 19.56
CA ASN A 1117 -35.08 -11.88 20.60
C ASN A 1117 -35.77 -11.68 21.95
N LYS A 1118 -35.44 -12.55 22.91
CA LYS A 1118 -36.02 -12.54 24.26
C LYS A 1118 -35.19 -11.72 25.24
N VAL A 1119 -35.84 -10.84 26.01
CA VAL A 1119 -35.24 -10.01 27.06
C VAL A 1119 -36.11 -10.09 28.33
N LYS A 1120 -35.53 -9.98 29.53
CA LYS A 1120 -36.28 -9.87 30.79
C LYS A 1120 -36.27 -8.44 31.31
N THR A 1121 -37.38 -8.01 31.90
CA THR A 1121 -37.44 -6.79 32.72
C THR A 1121 -36.76 -7.01 34.08
N GLU A 1122 -36.64 -5.96 34.90
CA GLU A 1122 -36.45 -6.14 36.34
C GLU A 1122 -37.63 -6.89 36.98
N THR A 1123 -37.40 -7.41 38.19
CA THR A 1123 -38.46 -7.86 39.10
C THR A 1123 -38.89 -6.70 39.98
N VAL A 1124 -40.17 -6.36 39.96
CA VAL A 1124 -40.78 -5.45 40.94
C VAL A 1124 -41.40 -6.25 42.08
N VAL A 1125 -41.48 -5.65 43.27
CA VAL A 1125 -42.06 -6.27 44.47
C VAL A 1125 -42.97 -5.29 45.20
N THR A 1126 -44.07 -5.79 45.77
CA THR A 1126 -44.94 -5.04 46.70
C THR A 1126 -45.32 -5.92 47.88
N HIS A 1127 -45.36 -5.35 49.07
CA HIS A 1127 -45.86 -6.05 50.26
C HIS A 1127 -47.36 -5.81 50.46
N THR A 1128 -48.11 -6.83 50.89
CA THR A 1128 -49.49 -6.66 51.36
C THR A 1128 -49.64 -7.23 52.76
N PRO A 1129 -49.99 -6.39 53.77
CA PRO A 1129 -50.01 -6.81 55.16
C PRO A 1129 -51.23 -7.68 55.47
N GLU A 1130 -51.11 -8.53 56.49
CA GLU A 1130 -52.27 -9.25 57.04
C GLU A 1130 -53.31 -8.28 57.62
N ASN A 1131 -54.59 -8.61 57.48
CA ASN A 1131 -55.65 -7.87 58.15
C ASN A 1131 -55.50 -8.02 59.68
N PRO A 1132 -55.56 -6.91 60.46
CA PRO A 1132 -55.47 -6.99 61.92
C PRO A 1132 -56.60 -7.84 62.49
N ARG A 1133 -56.25 -8.86 63.28
CA ARG A 1133 -57.25 -9.75 63.90
C ARG A 1133 -58.15 -8.95 64.86
N PRO A 1134 -59.49 -9.11 64.81
CA PRO A 1134 -60.39 -8.38 65.68
C PRO A 1134 -60.20 -8.77 67.14
N VAL A 1135 -60.01 -7.77 68.01
CA VAL A 1135 -59.83 -7.98 69.45
C VAL A 1135 -61.21 -8.20 70.10
N THR A 1136 -61.41 -9.33 70.77
CA THR A 1136 -62.67 -9.63 71.49
C THR A 1136 -62.88 -8.70 72.69
N PRO A 1137 -64.09 -8.15 72.89
CA PRO A 1137 -64.35 -7.18 73.96
C PRO A 1137 -64.50 -7.85 75.33
N GLN A 1138 -63.71 -7.39 76.32
CA GLN A 1138 -63.80 -7.86 77.70
C GLN A 1138 -64.73 -6.98 78.55
N LYS A 1139 -65.46 -7.60 79.48
CA LYS A 1139 -66.62 -7.03 80.19
C LYS A 1139 -66.20 -6.10 81.35
N ALA A 1140 -66.87 -4.96 81.50
CA ALA A 1140 -66.52 -3.93 82.48
C ALA A 1140 -67.36 -3.97 83.78
N THR A 1141 -66.71 -3.79 84.94
CA THR A 1141 -67.27 -3.53 86.28
C THR A 1141 -66.18 -2.81 87.14
N PRO A 1142 -66.50 -2.09 88.24
CA PRO A 1142 -66.06 -0.68 88.33
C PRO A 1142 -64.88 -0.34 89.28
N LYS A 1143 -64.51 0.96 89.27
CA LYS A 1143 -63.60 1.67 90.19
C LYS A 1143 -64.08 1.54 91.67
N ALA A 1144 -63.31 1.84 92.73
CA ALA A 1144 -62.25 2.86 92.92
C ALA A 1144 -61.30 2.48 94.12
N PRO A 1145 -60.60 3.42 94.81
CA PRO A 1145 -59.33 4.04 94.39
C PRO A 1145 -58.18 3.97 95.43
N ALA A 1146 -56.92 4.18 95.01
CA ALA A 1146 -55.82 4.54 95.92
C ALA A 1146 -54.67 5.33 95.26
N LEU A 1147 -54.17 6.33 95.97
CA LEU A 1147 -52.90 7.07 95.87
C LEU A 1147 -52.48 7.39 97.33
N PRO A 1148 -51.21 7.73 97.67
CA PRO A 1148 -50.15 8.28 96.80
C PRO A 1148 -48.72 7.67 96.98
N SER A 1149 -47.74 8.31 96.30
CA SER A 1149 -46.30 8.55 96.62
C SER A 1149 -45.71 7.96 97.93
N THR A 1150 -44.44 7.53 98.00
CA THR A 1150 -43.16 8.02 97.40
C THR A 1150 -42.21 6.86 97.02
N GLY A 1151 -41.02 6.99 96.39
CA GLY A 1151 -40.35 8.12 95.72
C GLY A 1151 -38.80 7.98 95.68
N GLU A 1152 -38.18 8.39 94.56
CA GLU A 1152 -36.80 8.97 94.43
C GLU A 1152 -35.52 8.15 94.78
N GLN A 1153 -34.32 8.33 94.17
CA GLN A 1153 -33.74 9.12 93.04
C GLN A 1153 -32.74 8.21 92.25
N GLY A 1154 -32.17 8.53 91.07
CA GLY A 1154 -32.19 9.69 90.13
C GLY A 1154 -31.09 9.48 89.04
N GLY A 1155 -30.75 10.41 88.13
CA GLY A 1155 -31.37 11.67 87.65
C GLY A 1155 -32.08 11.47 86.29
N SER A 1156 -31.90 12.23 85.20
CA SER A 1156 -31.21 13.50 84.85
C SER A 1156 -31.90 14.05 83.56
N VAL A 1157 -32.15 15.33 83.23
CA VAL A 1157 -31.59 16.68 83.52
C VAL A 1157 -30.45 17.06 82.55
N LEU A 1158 -30.54 18.09 81.67
CA LEU A 1158 -31.65 18.99 81.24
C LEU A 1158 -31.47 19.31 79.70
N THR A 1159 -31.89 20.39 78.99
CA THR A 1159 -32.33 21.80 79.24
C THR A 1159 -33.43 22.24 78.22
N VAL A 1160 -33.72 23.55 78.01
CA VAL A 1160 -35.03 24.11 77.59
C VAL A 1160 -34.92 25.47 76.82
N LEU A 1161 -35.97 25.88 76.06
CA LEU A 1161 -36.26 27.17 75.33
C LEU A 1161 -35.68 27.35 73.89
N GLY A 1162 -36.29 28.13 72.96
CA GLY A 1162 -37.60 28.83 72.98
C GLY A 1162 -37.81 29.92 71.89
N ALA A 1163 -39.02 30.50 71.82
CA ALA A 1163 -39.45 31.71 71.06
C ALA A 1163 -39.64 31.65 69.51
N ALA A 1164 -40.33 32.66 68.93
CA ALA A 1164 -40.82 32.74 67.54
C ALA A 1164 -41.20 34.18 67.09
N LEU A 1165 -41.69 34.33 65.82
CA LEU A 1165 -42.55 35.39 65.21
C LEU A 1165 -42.00 36.36 64.11
N LEU A 1166 -42.94 36.74 63.22
CA LEU A 1166 -43.07 37.96 62.37
C LEU A 1166 -42.24 38.18 61.06
N SER A 1167 -42.79 37.69 59.94
CA SER A 1167 -43.38 38.45 58.79
C SER A 1167 -42.71 39.66 58.07
N LEU A 1168 -43.04 39.78 56.76
CA LEU A 1168 -43.18 40.97 55.86
C LEU A 1168 -42.19 41.16 54.67
N LEU A 1169 -42.58 42.05 53.73
CA LEU A 1169 -42.13 42.19 52.34
C LEU A 1169 -41.24 43.45 52.09
N GLY A 1170 -40.40 43.41 51.04
CA GLY A 1170 -39.61 44.53 50.48
C GLY A 1170 -38.35 44.03 49.76
N LEU A 1171 -38.21 43.92 48.42
CA LEU A 1171 -38.27 44.87 47.30
C LEU A 1171 -37.02 45.81 47.21
N VAL A 1172 -36.32 45.76 46.05
CA VAL A 1172 -35.09 46.50 45.66
C VAL A 1172 -33.80 46.03 46.38
N GLY A 1173 -32.61 45.90 45.74
CA GLY A 1173 -32.26 45.91 44.32
C GLY A 1173 -30.77 46.24 44.04
N LEU A 1174 -30.32 45.97 42.80
CA LEU A 1174 -29.10 46.49 42.13
C LEU A 1174 -27.66 46.06 42.59
N LYS A 1175 -26.95 45.48 41.60
CA LYS A 1175 -25.55 45.75 41.17
C LYS A 1175 -24.32 45.23 41.97
N LYS A 1176 -23.66 44.26 41.32
CA LYS A 1176 -22.29 44.32 40.74
C LYS A 1176 -21.04 44.36 41.66
N ARG A 1177 -20.15 43.37 41.40
CA ARG A 1177 -18.69 43.51 41.13
C ARG A 1177 -17.76 43.97 42.27
N GLN A 1178 -16.46 43.61 42.31
CA GLN A 1178 -15.66 42.61 41.56
C GLN A 1178 -14.36 42.34 42.33
N GLN A 1179 -13.85 41.12 42.27
CA GLN A 1179 -12.48 40.85 41.81
C GLN A 1179 -12.52 39.54 41.01
#